data_AF-A0A1Q5T609-F1
#
_entry.id   AF-A0A1Q5T609-F1
#
_cell.length_a   1.000
_cell.length_b   1.000
_cell.length_c   1.000
_cell.angle_alpha   90.00
_cell.angle_beta   90.00
_cell.angle_gamma   90.00
#
_symmetry.space_group_name_H-M   'P 1'
#
loop_
_entity.id
_entity.type
_entity.pdbx_description
1 polymer ?
#
loop_
_entity_poly.entity_id
_entity_poly.type
_entity_poly.pdbx_seq_one_letter_code
_entity_poly.pdbx_strand_id
1 'polypeptide(L)'
;MGKSPCPEREPGAPQTPPPYAPYLDPQLTAESGDAHTDGRIDVRLDSKLAKSLAQIANQQQEDLHHAPPRAQPEEPIGCDVKLNIIIQIVGSRGDVQPFIALGNALQSHGHRVRIATHNVFENFVKESYLEFFPIGGDPAQLMAYMVKNPGLIPQIKTLRDGEIKKKQVMVAEMLTGCWRSCIEDDPVTQEPFVADAIIANPPSFAHIHCAQALGIPVHLMFTMPWSSTKAFPHPLANLQNGSMETPGTANWVSYGVVEWLTWQGLGDVINRFRSSIDLAPVPRTEGPCLAEALEIPMTYCWSPALVPKPRDWPDHIDVCGFFFSDPPDYTPPPDLAEFLQSGPPPVYIGFGSIVVEDPQKLIDTVLAAVSRAGVRAIVSKGWSELAGPADYNVYYIGDCPHGWLFQHVSAVVHHGGAGTTACGLLNGRPTTIVPFFGDQPFWGDMVAKAGAGPEPIPHAMLDPQNLAEAIQFCLTPEAEAAAQEIALKMKTESGVVTAVNSFHRNLPLKRMRCSVIPGQPAAWAYTRKKQSLTLSKAAMNVLIEYKRIDTNQVKCYAINPIIIENRRWDPLTGVLSAATSTGTNMLQSTGEMFYNPYKEFKKSRTGNLSETDSSGSTPSVNRSNSDPFQTAANMAGATLQGFGKFSATYFRGMIVDIPHAAAEGFRRAPQLYGEKPKEYGNVHDWKSGAIVGGKNFVGGMTTGITGMIKHPIKGFIEEGREGAMKGLARGALGMATNMPSAGIGLMAYPFHGISKSIEAAFRTKTPKEIVSARLREGFALTERIQLSKEEKEEVVQVFDVLLSSLDA
;
A
#
# COMPACT_ATOMS: atom_id res chain seq x y z
N MET A 1 -0.32 63.92 27.71
CA MET A 1 -0.27 63.48 26.30
C MET A 1 0.41 62.12 26.31
N GLY A 2 -0.27 60.98 26.21
CA GLY A 2 -1.42 60.65 25.39
C GLY A 2 -1.00 59.46 24.53
N LYS A 3 -0.90 58.26 25.13
CA LYS A 3 -0.85 56.98 24.40
C LYS A 3 -2.18 56.29 24.66
N SER A 4 -2.99 56.17 23.60
CA SER A 4 -4.20 55.35 23.52
C SER A 4 -4.01 54.35 22.34
N PRO A 5 -4.80 53.27 22.22
CA PRO A 5 -4.50 51.98 22.82
C PRO A 5 -4.38 50.86 21.76
N CYS A 6 -3.80 49.72 22.16
CA CYS A 6 -3.93 48.46 21.41
C CYS A 6 -5.39 48.00 21.41
N PRO A 7 -5.92 47.48 20.28
CA PRO A 7 -7.22 46.82 20.29
C PRO A 7 -7.12 45.46 20.98
N GLU A 8 -8.15 45.17 21.77
CA GLU A 8 -8.36 43.99 22.61
C GLU A 8 -8.34 42.70 21.78
N ARG A 9 -7.60 41.69 22.26
CA ARG A 9 -7.81 40.29 21.87
C ARG A 9 -9.01 39.78 22.65
N GLU A 10 -10.09 39.46 21.96
CA GLU A 10 -11.19 38.66 22.52
C GLU A 10 -10.66 37.35 23.10
N PRO A 11 -11.12 36.92 24.30
CA PRO A 11 -10.80 35.61 24.83
C PRO A 11 -11.45 34.54 23.95
N GLY A 12 -10.61 33.64 23.42
CA GLY A 12 -10.99 32.58 22.49
C GLY A 12 -12.22 31.81 22.95
N ALA A 13 -13.25 31.82 22.10
CA ALA A 13 -14.35 30.88 22.19
C ALA A 13 -13.78 29.45 22.21
N PRO A 14 -14.29 28.54 23.06
CA PRO A 14 -13.88 27.15 23.03
C PRO A 14 -14.10 26.62 21.62
N GLN A 15 -13.02 26.15 20.97
CA GLN A 15 -13.08 25.48 19.68
C GLN A 15 -14.08 24.34 19.78
N THR A 16 -15.27 24.55 19.26
CA THR A 16 -16.25 23.49 19.06
C THR A 16 -15.64 22.48 18.09
N PRO A 17 -15.72 21.16 18.38
CA PRO A 17 -15.27 20.15 17.43
C PRO A 17 -15.99 20.36 16.09
N PRO A 18 -15.32 20.06 14.95
CA PRO A 18 -15.89 20.27 13.63
C PRO A 18 -17.25 19.56 13.54
N PRO A 19 -18.22 20.13 12.81
CA PRO A 19 -19.53 19.51 12.68
C PRO A 19 -19.37 18.15 12.00
N TYR A 20 -19.55 17.09 12.79
CA TYR A 20 -19.64 15.71 12.33
C TYR A 20 -20.83 15.60 11.36
N ALA A 21 -20.55 15.57 10.07
CA ALA A 21 -21.50 15.16 9.05
C ALA A 21 -21.14 13.75 8.58
N PRO A 22 -21.62 12.68 9.23
CA PRO A 22 -21.57 11.35 8.66
C PRO A 22 -22.68 11.25 7.60
N TYR A 23 -22.43 11.87 6.45
CA TYR A 23 -23.24 11.66 5.24
C TYR A 23 -22.26 11.48 4.08
N LEU A 24 -21.91 10.22 3.80
CA LEU A 24 -21.24 9.86 2.55
C LEU A 24 -22.32 9.69 1.48
N ASP A 25 -22.78 10.84 0.97
CA ASP A 25 -23.64 10.95 -0.20
C ASP A 25 -22.94 10.30 -1.42
N PRO A 26 -23.62 9.47 -2.23
CA PRO A 26 -23.18 9.12 -3.57
C PRO A 26 -22.78 10.33 -4.46
N GLN A 27 -23.17 11.56 -4.11
CA GLN A 27 -22.71 12.80 -4.75
C GLN A 27 -21.24 13.18 -4.44
N LEU A 28 -20.59 12.60 -3.43
CA LEU A 28 -19.18 12.91 -3.10
C LEU A 28 -18.18 12.48 -4.19
N THR A 29 -18.53 11.51 -5.02
CA THR A 29 -17.77 11.16 -6.23
C THR A 29 -17.95 12.18 -7.36
N ALA A 30 -19.03 12.97 -7.37
CA ALA A 30 -19.27 13.98 -8.40
C ALA A 30 -18.56 15.31 -8.10
N GLU A 31 -18.20 15.57 -6.84
CA GLU A 31 -17.56 16.85 -6.43
C GLU A 31 -16.03 16.77 -6.27
N SER A 32 -15.42 15.58 -6.23
CA SER A 32 -14.01 15.40 -5.82
C SER A 32 -13.01 15.29 -6.96
N GLY A 33 -13.45 15.14 -8.21
CA GLY A 33 -12.56 15.20 -9.38
C GLY A 33 -13.22 14.73 -10.68
N ASP A 34 -12.99 15.49 -11.75
CA ASP A 34 -13.11 15.00 -13.13
C ASP A 34 -11.74 14.48 -13.58
N ALA A 35 -11.70 13.66 -14.63
CA ALA A 35 -10.44 13.16 -15.18
C ALA A 35 -10.15 13.86 -16.50
N HIS A 36 -8.94 14.43 -16.62
CA HIS A 36 -8.51 15.24 -17.76
C HIS A 36 -7.97 14.34 -18.88
N THR A 37 -7.73 14.87 -20.09
CA THR A 37 -7.25 14.13 -21.27
C THR A 37 -5.90 13.40 -21.12
N ASP A 38 -5.18 13.62 -20.02
CA ASP A 38 -3.82 13.12 -19.72
C ASP A 38 -3.78 11.95 -18.72
N GLY A 39 -4.92 11.40 -18.32
CA GLY A 39 -5.00 10.19 -17.51
C GLY A 39 -4.95 10.45 -16.01
N ARG A 40 -4.77 11.70 -15.59
CA ARG A 40 -4.66 12.12 -14.19
C ARG A 40 -6.01 12.55 -13.63
N ILE A 41 -6.14 12.46 -12.31
CA ILE A 41 -7.35 12.77 -11.54
C ILE A 41 -7.27 14.21 -11.05
N ASP A 42 -8.25 15.05 -11.36
CA ASP A 42 -8.31 16.40 -10.80
C ASP A 42 -8.66 16.33 -9.33
N VAL A 43 -7.74 16.75 -8.47
CA VAL A 43 -7.97 16.79 -7.02
C VAL A 43 -8.49 18.17 -6.65
N ARG A 44 -9.79 18.23 -6.38
CA ARG A 44 -10.45 19.44 -5.86
C ARG A 44 -10.16 19.61 -4.37
N LEU A 45 -9.18 20.46 -4.06
CA LEU A 45 -8.73 20.74 -2.69
C LEU A 45 -9.80 21.40 -1.81
N ASP A 46 -10.82 22.01 -2.40
CA ASP A 46 -11.96 22.60 -1.70
C ASP A 46 -13.05 21.58 -1.31
N SER A 47 -12.95 20.33 -1.80
CA SER A 47 -13.91 19.26 -1.51
C SER A 47 -13.94 18.88 -0.02
N LYS A 48 -15.08 18.35 0.45
CA LYS A 48 -15.24 17.88 1.85
C LYS A 48 -14.24 16.78 2.21
N LEU A 49 -13.95 15.87 1.27
CA LEU A 49 -12.94 14.82 1.44
C LEU A 49 -11.54 15.42 1.61
N ALA A 50 -11.13 16.31 0.69
CA ALA A 50 -9.82 16.96 0.75
C ALA A 50 -9.63 17.78 2.04
N LYS A 51 -10.65 18.52 2.48
CA LYS A 51 -10.62 19.26 3.75
C LYS A 51 -10.49 18.36 4.97
N SER A 52 -11.15 17.19 4.96
CA SER A 52 -11.06 16.22 6.06
C SER A 52 -9.67 15.58 6.12
N LEU A 53 -9.12 15.20 4.95
CA LEU A 53 -7.75 14.68 4.84
C LEU A 53 -6.71 15.72 5.26
N ALA A 54 -6.90 16.99 4.91
CA ALA A 54 -5.98 18.07 5.31
C ALA A 54 -5.92 18.27 6.82
N GLN A 55 -7.04 18.09 7.53
CA GLN A 55 -7.05 18.14 9.00
C GLN A 55 -6.19 17.01 9.61
N ILE A 56 -6.25 15.80 9.04
CA ILE A 56 -5.42 14.67 9.46
C ILE A 56 -3.93 14.96 9.18
N ALA A 57 -3.61 15.47 7.99
CA ALA A 57 -2.25 15.81 7.58
C ALA A 57 -1.58 16.87 8.47
N ASN A 58 -2.38 17.82 8.98
CA ASN A 58 -1.91 18.86 9.88
C ASN A 58 -1.72 18.33 11.31
N GLN A 59 -2.51 17.35 11.76
CA GLN A 59 -2.34 16.72 13.07
C GLN A 59 -1.09 15.82 13.14
N GLN A 60 -0.78 15.08 12.07
CA GLN A 60 0.45 14.27 12.01
C GLN A 60 1.74 15.11 12.04
N GLN A 61 1.65 16.42 11.80
CA GLN A 61 2.79 17.35 11.80
C GLN A 61 3.42 17.54 13.19
N GLU A 62 2.65 17.38 14.27
CA GLU A 62 3.17 17.58 15.63
C GLU A 62 4.00 16.38 16.15
N ASP A 63 3.74 15.17 15.65
CA ASP A 63 4.39 13.94 16.12
C ASP A 63 5.74 13.64 15.43
N LEU A 64 6.00 14.20 14.23
CA LEU A 64 7.17 13.89 13.40
C LEU A 64 8.43 14.74 13.68
N HIS A 65 8.42 15.58 14.71
CA HIS A 65 9.52 16.53 14.93
C HIS A 65 10.88 15.92 15.31
N HIS A 66 11.01 14.60 15.56
CA HIS A 66 12.25 14.03 16.11
C HIS A 66 12.67 12.69 15.50
N ALA A 67 13.24 12.69 14.29
CA ALA A 67 14.45 11.92 13.97
C ALA A 67 14.99 12.28 12.56
N PRO A 68 16.29 12.53 12.39
CA PRO A 68 16.88 12.52 11.05
C PRO A 68 16.76 11.12 10.43
N PRO A 69 16.61 11.00 9.10
CA PRO A 69 16.58 9.70 8.43
C PRO A 69 17.84 8.93 8.83
N ARG A 70 17.65 7.71 9.34
CA ARG A 70 18.77 6.85 9.75
C ARG A 70 19.59 6.53 8.49
N ALA A 71 20.91 6.71 8.56
CA ALA A 71 21.80 6.26 7.50
C ALA A 71 21.51 4.78 7.19
N GLN A 72 21.42 4.42 5.91
CA GLN A 72 21.27 3.01 5.53
C GLN A 72 22.42 2.22 6.17
N PRO A 73 22.15 1.06 6.80
CA PRO A 73 23.20 0.24 7.38
C PRO A 73 24.28 -0.04 6.32
N GLU A 74 25.55 0.24 6.64
CA GLU A 74 26.69 0.06 5.72
C GLU A 74 26.97 -1.42 5.41
N GLU A 75 26.50 -2.34 6.25
CA GLU A 75 26.70 -3.78 6.06
C GLU A 75 25.45 -4.47 5.48
N PRO A 76 25.60 -5.24 4.39
CA PRO A 76 24.54 -6.09 3.86
C PRO A 76 24.08 -7.09 4.93
N ILE A 77 22.77 -7.09 5.24
CA ILE A 77 22.20 -8.16 6.06
C ILE A 77 22.15 -9.41 5.19
N GLY A 78 23.07 -10.34 5.43
CA GLY A 78 23.08 -11.62 4.72
C GLY A 78 21.79 -12.40 4.97
N CYS A 79 21.05 -12.70 3.90
CA CYS A 79 19.95 -13.66 3.93
C CYS A 79 20.50 -15.08 3.71
N ASP A 80 20.60 -15.85 4.79
CA ASP A 80 21.05 -17.25 4.81
C ASP A 80 19.93 -18.25 4.43
N VAL A 81 18.67 -17.80 4.42
CA VAL A 81 17.51 -18.61 4.06
C VAL A 81 17.26 -18.54 2.56
N LYS A 82 17.21 -19.70 1.89
CA LYS A 82 16.88 -19.77 0.46
C LYS A 82 15.37 -19.77 0.30
N LEU A 83 14.83 -18.84 -0.49
CA LEU A 83 13.39 -18.55 -0.56
C LEU A 83 12.88 -18.76 -1.97
N ASN A 84 11.63 -19.18 -2.09
CA ASN A 84 10.84 -18.99 -3.29
C ASN A 84 10.22 -17.59 -3.26
N ILE A 85 10.65 -16.72 -4.17
CA ILE A 85 10.18 -15.34 -4.27
C ILE A 85 9.31 -15.23 -5.51
N ILE A 86 8.06 -14.81 -5.32
CA ILE A 86 7.19 -14.39 -6.42
C ILE A 86 7.26 -12.88 -6.58
N ILE A 87 7.52 -12.42 -7.80
CA ILE A 87 7.49 -11.01 -8.17
C ILE A 87 6.26 -10.76 -9.04
N GLN A 88 5.27 -10.03 -8.53
CA GLN A 88 4.02 -9.72 -9.22
C GLN A 88 4.09 -8.33 -9.84
N ILE A 89 4.09 -8.25 -11.17
CA ILE A 89 4.17 -6.98 -11.90
C ILE A 89 3.03 -6.86 -12.90
N VAL A 90 2.25 -5.78 -12.78
CA VAL A 90 1.27 -5.34 -13.78
C VAL A 90 1.76 -4.04 -14.39
N GLY A 91 1.87 -3.99 -15.72
CA GLY A 91 2.36 -2.79 -16.40
C GLY A 91 2.97 -3.07 -17.78
N SER A 92 3.63 -2.05 -18.30
CA SER A 92 4.33 -2.07 -19.59
C SER A 92 5.70 -2.76 -19.48
N ARG A 93 6.45 -2.82 -20.60
CA ARG A 93 7.84 -3.27 -20.57
C ARG A 93 8.71 -2.47 -19.60
N GLY A 94 8.44 -1.17 -19.46
CA GLY A 94 9.15 -0.28 -18.52
C GLY A 94 8.92 -0.65 -17.06
N ASP A 95 7.80 -1.31 -16.75
CA ASP A 95 7.51 -1.84 -15.41
C ASP A 95 8.15 -3.20 -15.19
N VAL A 96 8.20 -4.08 -16.21
CA VAL A 96 8.72 -5.46 -16.06
C VAL A 96 10.25 -5.52 -16.06
N GLN A 97 10.90 -4.74 -16.93
CA GLN A 97 12.36 -4.80 -17.13
C GLN A 97 13.17 -4.56 -15.84
N PRO A 98 12.86 -3.57 -14.98
CA PRO A 98 13.54 -3.40 -13.70
C PRO A 98 13.50 -4.67 -12.84
N PHE A 99 12.37 -5.37 -12.80
CA PHE A 99 12.20 -6.55 -11.95
C PHE A 99 12.89 -7.81 -12.48
N ILE A 100 13.22 -7.85 -13.78
CA ILE A 100 14.13 -8.87 -14.32
C ILE A 100 15.52 -8.69 -13.71
N ALA A 101 16.05 -7.47 -13.71
CA ALA A 101 17.35 -7.18 -13.10
C ALA A 101 17.36 -7.51 -11.60
N LEU A 102 16.28 -7.15 -10.88
CA LEU A 102 16.08 -7.53 -9.48
C LEU A 102 16.02 -9.06 -9.29
N GLY A 103 15.27 -9.76 -10.15
CA GLY A 103 15.13 -11.21 -10.09
C GLY A 103 16.47 -11.94 -10.25
N ASN A 104 17.28 -11.49 -11.21
CA ASN A 104 18.62 -12.04 -11.43
C ASN A 104 19.55 -11.81 -10.23
N ALA A 105 19.50 -10.62 -9.64
CA ALA A 105 20.24 -10.35 -8.40
C ALA A 105 19.75 -11.21 -7.24
N LEU A 106 18.44 -11.41 -7.06
CA LEU A 106 17.93 -12.33 -6.03
C LEU A 106 18.36 -13.78 -6.28
N GLN A 107 18.45 -14.23 -7.53
CA GLN A 107 18.99 -15.55 -7.88
C GLN A 107 20.47 -15.68 -7.50
N SER A 108 21.30 -14.64 -7.61
CA SER A 108 22.70 -14.69 -7.18
C SER A 108 22.85 -14.85 -5.66
N HIS A 109 21.81 -14.50 -4.88
CA HIS A 109 21.71 -14.82 -3.45
C HIS A 109 21.14 -16.22 -3.17
N GLY A 110 20.88 -17.02 -4.20
CA GLY A 110 20.39 -18.40 -4.12
C GLY A 110 18.87 -18.52 -3.94
N HIS A 111 18.11 -17.45 -4.15
CA HIS A 111 16.65 -17.52 -4.17
C HIS A 111 16.15 -18.14 -5.48
N ARG A 112 15.02 -18.83 -5.41
CA ARG A 112 14.26 -19.26 -6.60
C ARG A 112 13.26 -18.16 -6.92
N VAL A 113 13.36 -17.56 -8.10
CA VAL A 113 12.57 -16.37 -8.46
C VAL A 113 11.64 -16.70 -9.60
N ARG A 114 10.37 -16.35 -9.40
CA ARG A 114 9.31 -16.43 -10.40
C ARG A 114 8.71 -15.05 -10.62
N ILE A 115 8.59 -14.64 -11.88
CA ILE A 115 7.91 -13.41 -12.30
C ILE A 115 6.50 -13.76 -12.77
N ALA A 116 5.52 -13.11 -12.15
CA ALA A 116 4.11 -13.18 -12.52
C ALA A 116 3.71 -11.87 -13.22
N THR A 117 3.48 -11.93 -14.53
CA THR A 117 3.11 -10.76 -15.35
C THR A 117 2.31 -11.16 -16.60
N HIS A 118 2.03 -10.20 -17.49
CA HIS A 118 1.26 -10.41 -18.70
C HIS A 118 1.91 -11.41 -19.66
N ASN A 119 1.09 -12.18 -20.38
CA ASN A 119 1.53 -13.23 -21.30
C ASN A 119 2.51 -12.74 -22.37
N VAL A 120 2.38 -11.48 -22.81
CA VAL A 120 3.25 -10.88 -23.84
C VAL A 120 4.72 -10.79 -23.42
N PHE A 121 5.03 -10.88 -22.12
CA PHE A 121 6.39 -10.81 -21.59
C PHE A 121 7.00 -12.17 -21.26
N GLU A 122 6.33 -13.28 -21.60
CA GLU A 122 6.81 -14.63 -21.31
C GLU A 122 8.24 -14.88 -21.80
N ASN A 123 8.50 -14.63 -23.09
CA ASN A 123 9.82 -14.84 -23.68
C ASN A 123 10.85 -13.92 -23.03
N PHE A 124 10.50 -12.66 -22.79
CA PHE A 124 11.40 -11.68 -22.19
C PHE A 124 11.88 -12.10 -20.78
N VAL A 125 10.99 -12.68 -19.99
CA VAL A 125 11.31 -13.24 -18.66
C VAL A 125 12.16 -14.52 -18.79
N LYS A 126 11.74 -15.46 -19.62
CA LYS A 126 12.40 -16.77 -19.76
C LYS A 126 13.80 -16.68 -20.37
N GLU A 127 14.02 -15.80 -21.34
CA GLU A 127 15.33 -15.52 -21.92
C GLU A 127 16.31 -14.93 -20.89
N SER A 128 15.79 -14.39 -19.79
CA SER A 128 16.58 -13.90 -18.65
C SER A 128 16.79 -14.97 -17.57
N TYR A 129 16.47 -16.25 -17.84
CA TYR A 129 16.63 -17.39 -16.92
C TYR A 129 15.80 -17.31 -15.63
N LEU A 130 14.69 -16.58 -15.66
CA LEU A 130 13.72 -16.49 -14.57
C LEU A 130 12.49 -17.36 -14.87
N GLU A 131 11.84 -17.89 -13.82
CA GLU A 131 10.56 -18.58 -13.99
C GLU A 131 9.45 -17.58 -14.35
N PHE A 132 8.52 -17.99 -15.19
CA PHE A 132 7.41 -17.15 -15.65
C PHE A 132 6.06 -17.76 -15.27
N PHE A 133 5.14 -16.92 -14.80
CA PHE A 133 3.75 -17.30 -14.57
C PHE A 133 2.79 -16.28 -15.22
N PRO A 134 1.86 -16.71 -16.08
CA PRO A 134 0.92 -15.80 -16.72
C PRO A 134 -0.18 -15.37 -15.75
N ILE A 135 -0.39 -14.06 -15.60
CA ILE A 135 -1.52 -13.51 -14.83
C ILE A 135 -2.68 -13.04 -15.71
N GLY A 136 -2.56 -13.15 -17.02
CA GLY A 136 -3.54 -12.61 -17.97
C GLY A 136 -3.45 -11.09 -18.09
N GLY A 137 -4.49 -10.50 -18.69
CA GLY A 137 -4.51 -9.08 -19.05
C GLY A 137 -3.55 -8.73 -20.19
N ASP A 138 -3.87 -7.65 -20.90
CA ASP A 138 -3.07 -7.13 -22.00
C ASP A 138 -2.62 -5.69 -21.66
N PRO A 139 -1.30 -5.44 -21.52
CA PRO A 139 -0.80 -4.12 -21.16
C PRO A 139 -1.10 -3.08 -22.24
N ALA A 140 -1.19 -3.47 -23.52
CA ALA A 140 -1.56 -2.55 -24.59
C ALA A 140 -3.03 -2.14 -24.47
N GLN A 141 -3.93 -3.05 -24.08
CA GLN A 141 -5.34 -2.71 -23.83
C GLN A 141 -5.50 -1.84 -22.57
N LEU A 142 -4.73 -2.12 -21.52
CA LEU A 142 -4.66 -1.29 -20.31
C LEU A 142 -4.18 0.13 -20.63
N MET A 143 -3.09 0.27 -21.40
CA MET A 143 -2.54 1.57 -21.81
C MET A 143 -3.44 2.30 -22.80
N ALA A 144 -3.96 1.63 -23.83
CA ALA A 144 -4.85 2.24 -24.82
C ALA A 144 -6.15 2.73 -24.15
N TYR A 145 -6.64 2.04 -23.12
CA TYR A 145 -7.75 2.54 -22.32
C TYR A 145 -7.35 3.76 -21.49
N MET A 146 -6.18 3.75 -20.82
CA MET A 146 -5.70 4.92 -20.06
C MET A 146 -5.51 6.17 -20.95
N VAL A 147 -5.16 5.98 -22.22
CA VAL A 147 -5.07 7.05 -23.23
C VAL A 147 -6.46 7.50 -23.71
N LYS A 148 -7.41 6.57 -23.93
CA LYS A 148 -8.76 6.88 -24.46
C LYS A 148 -9.78 7.35 -23.41
N ASN A 149 -9.62 6.86 -22.18
CA ASN A 149 -10.45 7.16 -21.02
C ASN A 149 -9.53 7.66 -19.92
N PRO A 150 -9.07 8.90 -20.06
CA PRO A 150 -7.99 9.39 -19.26
C PRO A 150 -8.55 9.67 -17.85
N GLY A 151 -8.22 8.75 -16.93
CA GLY A 151 -8.77 8.63 -15.57
C GLY A 151 -8.89 7.19 -15.09
N LEU A 152 -8.44 6.88 -13.86
CA LEU A 152 -8.69 5.59 -13.21
C LEU A 152 -10.18 5.35 -12.89
N ILE A 153 -10.96 6.44 -12.83
CA ILE A 153 -12.37 6.50 -12.47
C ILE A 153 -13.20 6.56 -13.76
N PRO A 154 -14.20 5.69 -13.94
CA PRO A 154 -15.13 5.84 -15.05
C PRO A 154 -15.88 7.15 -14.91
N GLN A 155 -15.80 8.03 -15.92
CA GLN A 155 -16.70 9.16 -16.02
C GLN A 155 -18.15 8.65 -16.00
N ILE A 156 -19.08 9.32 -15.32
CA ILE A 156 -20.50 8.93 -15.33
C ILE A 156 -21.05 8.92 -16.79
N LYS A 157 -20.41 9.64 -17.72
CA LYS A 157 -20.71 9.61 -19.16
C LYS A 157 -20.18 8.37 -19.91
N THR A 158 -19.19 7.65 -19.41
CA THR A 158 -18.68 6.38 -20.01
C THR A 158 -19.48 5.15 -19.59
N LEU A 159 -20.62 5.33 -18.91
CA LEU A 159 -21.60 4.28 -18.62
C LEU A 159 -22.26 3.66 -19.88
N ARG A 160 -21.94 4.13 -21.10
CA ARG A 160 -22.67 3.74 -22.31
C ARG A 160 -22.20 2.46 -23.01
N ASP A 161 -20.97 1.95 -22.84
CA ASP A 161 -20.43 0.91 -23.75
C ASP A 161 -19.85 -0.37 -23.12
N GLY A 162 -20.17 -0.69 -21.86
CA GLY A 162 -19.79 -1.99 -21.25
C GLY A 162 -18.29 -2.21 -20.99
N GLU A 163 -17.44 -1.21 -21.27
CA GLU A 163 -15.98 -1.23 -21.05
C GLU A 163 -15.61 -1.42 -19.57
N ILE A 164 -16.38 -0.84 -18.65
CA ILE A 164 -16.19 -1.00 -17.20
C ILE A 164 -16.27 -2.48 -16.79
N LYS A 165 -17.25 -3.22 -17.36
CA LYS A 165 -17.43 -4.64 -17.06
C LYS A 165 -16.25 -5.47 -17.60
N LYS A 166 -15.75 -5.15 -18.80
CA LYS A 166 -14.55 -5.77 -19.36
C LYS A 166 -13.32 -5.51 -18.48
N LYS A 167 -13.13 -4.28 -17.99
CA LYS A 167 -12.05 -3.92 -17.05
C LYS A 167 -12.15 -4.69 -15.74
N GLN A 168 -13.33 -4.77 -15.14
CA GLN A 168 -13.52 -5.53 -13.89
C GLN A 168 -13.23 -7.02 -14.09
N VAL A 169 -13.57 -7.59 -15.26
CA VAL A 169 -13.24 -8.98 -15.61
C VAL A 169 -11.73 -9.15 -15.75
N MET A 170 -11.05 -8.26 -16.48
CA MET A 170 -9.59 -8.32 -16.64
C MET A 170 -8.85 -8.15 -15.31
N VAL A 171 -9.28 -7.21 -14.44
CA VAL A 171 -8.69 -7.07 -13.10
C VAL A 171 -8.96 -8.32 -12.26
N ALA A 172 -10.16 -8.90 -12.31
CA ALA A 172 -10.46 -10.14 -11.60
C ALA A 172 -9.59 -11.33 -12.10
N GLU A 173 -9.35 -11.41 -13.41
CA GLU A 173 -8.43 -12.37 -14.01
C GLU A 173 -7.00 -12.17 -13.47
N MET A 174 -6.48 -10.94 -13.49
CA MET A 174 -5.15 -10.62 -12.94
C MET A 174 -5.04 -10.94 -11.45
N LEU A 175 -6.02 -10.57 -10.64
CA LEU A 175 -6.04 -10.90 -9.20
C LEU A 175 -5.99 -12.42 -8.99
N THR A 176 -6.77 -13.17 -9.77
CA THR A 176 -6.77 -14.63 -9.73
C THR A 176 -5.44 -15.21 -10.19
N GLY A 177 -4.86 -14.69 -11.28
CA GLY A 177 -3.55 -15.07 -11.79
C GLY A 177 -2.44 -14.83 -10.77
N CYS A 178 -2.44 -13.69 -10.09
CA CYS A 178 -1.52 -13.38 -9.00
C CYS A 178 -1.65 -14.40 -7.86
N TRP A 179 -2.86 -14.77 -7.43
CA TRP A 179 -3.04 -15.82 -6.41
C TRP A 179 -2.47 -17.17 -6.87
N ARG A 180 -2.84 -17.61 -8.07
CA ARG A 180 -2.38 -18.87 -8.66
C ARG A 180 -0.86 -18.93 -8.76
N SER A 181 -0.23 -17.82 -9.15
CA SER A 181 1.23 -17.72 -9.24
C SER A 181 1.97 -18.00 -7.92
N CYS A 182 1.28 -17.86 -6.78
CA CYS A 182 1.87 -18.09 -5.46
C CYS A 182 1.87 -19.55 -5.01
N ILE A 183 1.01 -20.41 -5.57
CA ILE A 183 0.78 -21.77 -5.05
C ILE A 183 0.66 -22.86 -6.14
N GLU A 184 0.47 -22.47 -7.40
CA GLU A 184 0.41 -23.42 -8.51
C GLU A 184 1.81 -23.73 -9.03
N ASP A 185 1.94 -24.97 -9.51
CA ASP A 185 3.17 -25.48 -10.12
C ASP A 185 3.48 -24.70 -11.41
N ASP A 186 4.72 -24.76 -11.88
CA ASP A 186 5.09 -24.11 -13.14
C ASP A 186 4.21 -24.65 -14.31
N PRO A 187 3.56 -23.78 -15.10
CA PRO A 187 2.61 -24.22 -16.11
C PRO A 187 3.19 -25.15 -17.18
N VAL A 188 4.51 -25.12 -17.41
CA VAL A 188 5.17 -25.87 -18.48
C VAL A 188 5.92 -27.08 -17.90
N THR A 189 6.81 -26.85 -16.95
CA THR A 189 7.66 -27.87 -16.35
C THR A 189 6.95 -28.70 -15.29
N GLN A 190 5.78 -28.22 -14.80
CA GLN A 190 5.03 -28.80 -13.68
C GLN A 190 5.87 -28.87 -12.38
N GLU A 191 6.95 -28.09 -12.28
CA GLU A 191 7.75 -28.03 -11.06
C GLU A 191 6.93 -27.33 -9.96
N PRO A 192 6.70 -27.98 -8.80
CA PRO A 192 5.92 -27.38 -7.73
C PRO A 192 6.53 -26.08 -7.21
N PHE A 193 5.69 -25.12 -6.82
CA PHE A 193 6.14 -23.84 -6.27
C PHE A 193 5.16 -23.30 -5.24
N VAL A 194 5.66 -22.94 -4.07
CA VAL A 194 4.92 -22.14 -3.08
C VAL A 194 5.77 -20.97 -2.62
N ALA A 195 5.22 -19.77 -2.75
CA ALA A 195 5.89 -18.53 -2.36
C ALA A 195 6.18 -18.48 -0.85
N ASP A 196 7.41 -18.09 -0.52
CA ASP A 196 7.86 -17.81 0.85
C ASP A 196 7.93 -16.29 1.12
N ALA A 197 7.95 -15.47 0.06
CA ALA A 197 7.84 -14.01 0.09
C ALA A 197 7.28 -13.46 -1.23
N ILE A 198 6.65 -12.29 -1.17
CA ILE A 198 6.10 -11.57 -2.34
C ILE A 198 6.83 -10.25 -2.52
N ILE A 199 7.28 -9.96 -3.74
CA ILE A 199 7.62 -8.61 -4.20
C ILE A 199 6.56 -8.19 -5.20
N ALA A 200 6.07 -6.96 -5.17
CA ALA A 200 5.06 -6.52 -6.13
C ALA A 200 5.09 -5.03 -6.40
N ASN A 201 4.60 -4.62 -7.58
CA ASN A 201 4.24 -3.23 -7.80
C ASN A 201 2.78 -2.95 -7.35
N PRO A 202 2.45 -1.73 -6.89
CA PRO A 202 1.10 -1.39 -6.44
C PRO A 202 -0.02 -1.67 -7.46
N PRO A 203 0.17 -1.45 -8.79
CA PRO A 203 -0.85 -1.76 -9.80
C PRO A 203 -1.31 -3.22 -9.87
N SER A 204 -0.61 -4.17 -9.23
CA SER A 204 -1.05 -5.56 -9.18
C SER A 204 -2.25 -5.81 -8.26
N PHE A 205 -2.47 -4.96 -7.24
CA PHE A 205 -3.56 -4.99 -6.24
C PHE A 205 -3.76 -6.30 -5.43
N ALA A 206 -3.21 -7.44 -5.85
CA ALA A 206 -3.37 -8.74 -5.22
C ALA A 206 -2.40 -8.98 -4.05
N HIS A 207 -1.28 -8.27 -4.05
CA HIS A 207 -0.08 -8.51 -3.25
C HIS A 207 -0.36 -8.70 -1.73
N ILE A 208 -0.98 -7.73 -1.06
CA ILE A 208 -1.27 -7.77 0.39
C ILE A 208 -2.25 -8.90 0.71
N HIS A 209 -3.18 -9.18 -0.20
CA HIS A 209 -4.21 -10.20 0.00
C HIS A 209 -3.64 -11.61 -0.16
N CYS A 210 -2.78 -11.84 -1.16
CA CYS A 210 -2.05 -13.09 -1.32
C CYS A 210 -1.13 -13.35 -0.11
N ALA A 211 -0.40 -12.32 0.32
CA ALA A 211 0.45 -12.39 1.50
C ALA A 211 -0.34 -12.69 2.78
N GLN A 212 -1.53 -12.09 2.93
CA GLN A 212 -2.44 -12.36 4.04
C GLN A 212 -2.91 -13.83 4.05
N ALA A 213 -3.32 -14.37 2.90
CA ALA A 213 -3.79 -15.75 2.81
C ALA A 213 -2.67 -16.77 3.11
N LEU A 214 -1.45 -16.51 2.67
CA LEU A 214 -0.28 -17.38 2.87
C LEU A 214 0.41 -17.19 4.23
N GLY A 215 0.22 -16.02 4.86
CA GLY A 215 0.93 -15.62 6.08
C GLY A 215 2.42 -15.40 5.85
N ILE A 216 2.81 -14.79 4.72
CA ILE A 216 4.20 -14.54 4.30
C ILE A 216 4.45 -13.03 4.14
N PRO A 217 5.71 -12.53 4.17
CA PRO A 217 5.97 -11.11 3.96
C PRO A 217 5.70 -10.68 2.52
N VAL A 218 5.36 -9.39 2.38
CA VAL A 218 5.20 -8.69 1.11
C VAL A 218 6.01 -7.40 1.14
N HIS A 219 6.69 -7.10 0.04
CA HIS A 219 7.47 -5.89 -0.15
C HIS A 219 7.03 -5.22 -1.44
N LEU A 220 6.67 -3.95 -1.38
CA LEU A 220 6.25 -3.20 -2.55
C LEU A 220 7.44 -2.49 -3.17
N MET A 221 7.63 -2.59 -4.48
CA MET A 221 8.66 -1.85 -5.17
C MET A 221 8.05 -1.13 -6.36
N PHE A 222 8.46 0.11 -6.59
CA PHE A 222 7.87 0.87 -7.68
C PHE A 222 8.77 1.97 -8.24
N THR A 223 8.49 2.37 -9.47
CA THR A 223 9.25 3.40 -10.18
C THR A 223 8.65 4.79 -10.00
N MET A 224 7.40 4.95 -9.60
CA MET A 224 6.80 6.26 -9.30
C MET A 224 6.30 6.34 -7.86
N PRO A 225 6.19 7.55 -7.26
CA PRO A 225 5.70 7.70 -5.91
C PRO A 225 4.28 7.15 -5.69
N TRP A 226 4.10 6.41 -4.59
CA TRP A 226 2.81 5.85 -4.18
C TRP A 226 2.50 6.08 -2.68
N SER A 227 3.47 6.59 -1.92
CA SER A 227 3.38 6.80 -0.48
C SER A 227 3.18 8.28 -0.18
N SER A 228 2.19 8.58 0.66
CA SER A 228 1.85 9.92 1.11
C SER A 228 3.08 10.73 1.54
N THR A 229 3.25 11.94 1.00
CA THR A 229 4.29 12.89 1.39
C THR A 229 3.88 14.33 1.13
N LYS A 230 4.45 15.26 1.89
CA LYS A 230 4.34 16.71 1.66
C LYS A 230 5.30 17.22 0.58
N ALA A 231 6.29 16.44 0.15
CA ALA A 231 7.34 16.88 -0.76
C ALA A 231 6.88 17.12 -2.21
N PHE A 232 6.01 16.25 -2.73
CA PHE A 232 5.49 16.31 -4.10
C PHE A 232 4.12 15.61 -4.18
N PRO A 233 3.26 15.99 -5.13
CA PRO A 233 1.93 15.40 -5.26
C PRO A 233 2.00 13.96 -5.78
N HIS A 234 0.91 13.22 -5.60
CA HIS A 234 0.72 11.92 -6.22
C HIS A 234 0.83 12.07 -7.76
N PRO A 235 1.64 11.25 -8.46
CA PRO A 235 1.88 11.41 -9.90
C PRO A 235 0.60 11.40 -10.74
N LEU A 236 -0.37 10.58 -10.36
CA LEU A 236 -1.69 10.50 -11.01
C LEU A 236 -2.69 11.62 -10.63
N ALA A 237 -2.29 12.63 -9.85
CA ALA A 237 -3.17 13.73 -9.43
C ALA A 237 -2.82 15.04 -10.14
N ASN A 238 -3.83 15.72 -10.67
CA ASN A 238 -3.77 17.11 -11.10
C ASN A 238 -4.29 17.99 -9.96
N LEU A 239 -3.40 18.73 -9.31
CA LEU A 239 -3.80 19.67 -8.27
C LEU A 239 -4.34 20.94 -8.94
N GLN A 240 -5.63 21.19 -8.83
CA GLN A 240 -6.19 22.48 -9.21
C GLN A 240 -5.86 23.53 -8.15
N ASN A 241 -5.59 24.77 -8.57
CA ASN A 241 -5.29 25.91 -7.68
C ASN A 241 -6.48 26.20 -6.76
N GLY A 242 -6.53 25.50 -5.62
CA GLY A 242 -7.48 25.68 -4.53
C GLY A 242 -6.78 26.24 -3.30
N SER A 243 -7.54 26.95 -2.48
CA SER A 243 -7.11 27.70 -1.29
C SER A 243 -6.71 26.79 -0.11
N MET A 244 -5.79 25.85 -0.31
CA MET A 244 -5.11 25.20 0.83
C MET A 244 -3.94 26.07 1.27
N GLU A 245 -3.83 26.28 2.59
CA GLU A 245 -2.89 27.23 3.18
C GLU A 245 -1.41 26.87 2.93
N THR A 246 -1.08 25.60 2.64
CA THR A 246 0.29 25.19 2.28
C THR A 246 0.34 24.18 1.11
N PRO A 247 1.28 24.32 0.16
CA PRO A 247 1.50 23.36 -0.92
C PRO A 247 1.80 21.94 -0.44
N GLY A 248 2.48 21.80 0.70
CA GLY A 248 2.81 20.49 1.27
C GLY A 248 1.58 19.70 1.72
N THR A 249 0.59 20.35 2.31
CA THR A 249 -0.68 19.68 2.67
C THR A 249 -1.45 19.26 1.42
N ALA A 250 -1.44 20.06 0.36
CA ALA A 250 -2.08 19.69 -0.91
C ALA A 250 -1.43 18.45 -1.54
N ASN A 251 -0.09 18.36 -1.50
CA ASN A 251 0.66 17.19 -1.94
C ASN A 251 0.23 15.93 -1.17
N TRP A 252 0.21 15.99 0.16
CA TRP A 252 -0.17 14.84 0.99
C TRP A 252 -1.62 14.39 0.73
N VAL A 253 -2.56 15.35 0.63
CA VAL A 253 -3.97 15.08 0.38
C VAL A 253 -4.21 14.39 -0.97
N SER A 254 -3.38 14.70 -1.97
CA SER A 254 -3.52 14.09 -3.30
C SER A 254 -3.41 12.55 -3.27
N TYR A 255 -2.55 11.99 -2.42
CA TYR A 255 -2.40 10.54 -2.26
C TYR A 255 -3.68 9.91 -1.73
N GLY A 256 -4.22 10.44 -0.63
CA GLY A 256 -5.46 9.94 -0.04
C GLY A 256 -6.66 10.02 -1.00
N VAL A 257 -6.74 11.06 -1.83
CA VAL A 257 -7.81 11.19 -2.84
C VAL A 257 -7.65 10.14 -3.95
N VAL A 258 -6.44 9.97 -4.50
CA VAL A 258 -6.20 8.98 -5.57
C VAL A 258 -6.43 7.55 -5.08
N GLU A 259 -5.93 7.20 -3.89
CA GLU A 259 -6.15 5.88 -3.28
C GLU A 259 -7.64 5.63 -2.99
N TRP A 260 -8.36 6.66 -2.49
CA TRP A 260 -9.79 6.55 -2.23
C TRP A 260 -10.57 6.24 -3.49
N LEU A 261 -10.30 6.98 -4.57
CA LEU A 261 -10.99 6.82 -5.84
C LEU A 261 -10.64 5.48 -6.50
N THR A 262 -9.38 5.05 -6.41
CA THR A 262 -8.94 3.72 -6.85
C THR A 262 -9.71 2.62 -6.12
N TRP A 263 -9.86 2.73 -4.80
CA TRP A 263 -10.61 1.76 -4.00
C TRP A 263 -12.11 1.76 -4.29
N GLN A 264 -12.73 2.91 -4.56
CA GLN A 264 -14.14 2.95 -4.97
C GLN A 264 -14.36 2.21 -6.30
N GLY A 265 -13.42 2.31 -7.25
CA GLY A 265 -13.51 1.64 -8.54
C GLY A 265 -13.26 0.12 -8.49
N LEU A 266 -12.38 -0.34 -7.59
CA LEU A 266 -11.88 -1.72 -7.57
C LEU A 266 -12.25 -2.53 -6.32
N GLY A 267 -12.70 -1.89 -5.24
CA GLY A 267 -12.92 -2.52 -3.94
C GLY A 267 -13.89 -3.70 -3.97
N ASP A 268 -14.94 -3.64 -4.79
CA ASP A 268 -15.88 -4.75 -4.98
C ASP A 268 -15.24 -5.93 -5.72
N VAL A 269 -14.40 -5.66 -6.73
CA VAL A 269 -13.65 -6.68 -7.48
C VAL A 269 -12.66 -7.37 -6.54
N ILE A 270 -11.91 -6.57 -5.77
CA ILE A 270 -10.95 -7.04 -4.76
C ILE A 270 -11.67 -7.86 -3.69
N ASN A 271 -12.81 -7.43 -3.17
CA ASN A 271 -13.53 -8.16 -2.13
C ASN A 271 -14.16 -9.47 -2.65
N ARG A 272 -14.58 -9.53 -3.92
CA ARG A 272 -14.97 -10.80 -4.57
C ARG A 272 -13.79 -11.75 -4.68
N PHE A 273 -12.63 -11.26 -5.13
CA PHE A 273 -11.40 -12.04 -5.18
C PHE A 273 -10.99 -12.54 -3.78
N ARG A 274 -10.98 -11.68 -2.76
CA ARG A 274 -10.73 -12.05 -1.36
C ARG A 274 -11.65 -13.16 -0.89
N SER A 275 -12.94 -13.08 -1.22
CA SER A 275 -13.91 -14.12 -0.89
C SER A 275 -13.59 -15.45 -1.60
N SER A 276 -13.10 -15.43 -2.84
CA SER A 276 -12.69 -16.65 -3.57
C SER A 276 -11.47 -17.36 -3.00
N ILE A 277 -10.66 -16.64 -2.21
CA ILE A 277 -9.49 -17.17 -1.48
C ILE A 277 -9.71 -17.20 0.05
N ASP A 278 -10.98 -17.32 0.47
CA ASP A 278 -11.39 -17.47 1.88
C ASP A 278 -10.97 -16.32 2.83
N LEU A 279 -10.74 -15.12 2.31
CA LEU A 279 -10.46 -13.93 3.13
C LEU A 279 -11.72 -13.12 3.43
N ALA A 280 -11.75 -12.50 4.60
CA ALA A 280 -12.79 -11.54 4.96
C ALA A 280 -12.73 -10.29 4.07
N PRO A 281 -13.86 -9.67 3.69
CA PRO A 281 -13.81 -8.43 2.91
C PRO A 281 -13.11 -7.30 3.67
N VAL A 282 -12.39 -6.43 2.96
CA VAL A 282 -11.84 -5.19 3.51
C VAL A 282 -12.93 -4.11 3.48
N PRO A 283 -13.17 -3.39 4.59
CA PRO A 283 -14.10 -2.27 4.63
C PRO A 283 -13.71 -1.15 3.66
N ARG A 284 -14.72 -0.45 3.12
CA ARG A 284 -14.51 0.68 2.18
C ARG A 284 -13.62 1.80 2.74
N THR A 285 -13.58 1.98 4.05
CA THR A 285 -12.80 3.02 4.72
C THR A 285 -11.34 2.65 4.93
N GLU A 286 -10.99 1.36 4.92
CA GLU A 286 -9.62 0.89 5.20
C GLU A 286 -8.82 0.61 3.95
N GLY A 287 -9.47 0.14 2.89
CA GLY A 287 -8.79 -0.27 1.66
C GLY A 287 -7.90 0.80 1.02
N PRO A 288 -8.30 2.08 0.97
CA PRO A 288 -7.48 3.15 0.38
C PRO A 288 -6.07 3.20 0.98
N CYS A 289 -5.94 3.22 2.30
CA CYS A 289 -4.67 3.41 3.00
C CYS A 289 -4.09 2.11 3.56
N LEU A 290 -4.36 0.97 2.92
CA LEU A 290 -4.02 -0.35 3.46
C LEU A 290 -2.50 -0.57 3.57
N ALA A 291 -1.72 -0.12 2.58
CA ALA A 291 -0.27 -0.26 2.59
C ALA A 291 0.37 0.57 3.70
N GLU A 292 -0.08 1.83 3.87
CA GLU A 292 0.37 2.72 4.94
C GLU A 292 -0.05 2.22 6.32
N ALA A 293 -1.31 1.78 6.49
CA ALA A 293 -1.84 1.31 7.76
C ALA A 293 -1.21 0.00 8.27
N LEU A 294 -0.71 -0.83 7.34
CA LEU A 294 -0.01 -2.07 7.65
C LEU A 294 1.51 -1.91 7.68
N GLU A 295 2.03 -0.69 7.47
CA GLU A 295 3.46 -0.39 7.35
C GLU A 295 4.18 -1.34 6.38
N ILE A 296 3.56 -1.60 5.22
CA ILE A 296 4.14 -2.50 4.22
C ILE A 296 5.46 -1.90 3.71
N PRO A 297 6.58 -2.63 3.78
CA PRO A 297 7.86 -2.16 3.26
C PRO A 297 7.75 -1.73 1.79
N MET A 298 8.34 -0.58 1.48
CA MET A 298 8.29 0.02 0.14
C MET A 298 9.70 0.42 -0.32
N THR A 299 10.05 0.09 -1.56
CA THR A 299 11.31 0.53 -2.17
C THR A 299 11.05 1.21 -3.51
N TYR A 300 11.52 2.44 -3.61
CA TYR A 300 11.42 3.23 -4.82
C TYR A 300 12.67 3.11 -5.68
N CYS A 301 12.45 2.69 -6.92
CA CYS A 301 13.47 2.30 -7.89
C CYS A 301 13.92 3.49 -8.74
N TRP A 302 14.27 4.60 -8.07
CA TRP A 302 14.80 5.81 -8.70
C TRP A 302 16.02 6.34 -7.98
N SER A 303 16.79 7.18 -8.66
CA SER A 303 18.00 7.79 -8.10
C SER A 303 17.68 8.85 -7.03
N PRO A 304 18.25 8.73 -5.82
CA PRO A 304 18.18 9.79 -4.81
C PRO A 304 18.91 11.08 -5.23
N ALA A 305 19.77 11.03 -6.26
CA ALA A 305 20.41 12.22 -6.83
C ALA A 305 19.41 13.10 -7.62
N LEU A 306 18.37 12.48 -8.19
CA LEU A 306 17.27 13.20 -8.86
C LEU A 306 16.13 13.51 -7.87
N VAL A 307 15.63 12.49 -7.19
CA VAL A 307 14.52 12.61 -6.23
C VAL A 307 14.95 12.03 -4.88
N PRO A 308 15.39 12.87 -3.93
CA PRO A 308 15.84 12.39 -2.63
C PRO A 308 14.67 11.81 -1.82
N LYS A 309 14.97 10.90 -0.89
CA LYS A 309 13.97 10.38 0.07
C LYS A 309 13.34 11.56 0.85
N PRO A 310 12.01 11.77 0.77
CA PRO A 310 11.29 12.71 1.61
C PRO A 310 11.54 12.49 3.10
N ARG A 311 11.64 13.58 3.86
CA ARG A 311 11.94 13.56 5.29
C ARG A 311 10.79 13.02 6.15
N ASP A 312 9.58 13.06 5.62
CA ASP A 312 8.36 12.56 6.26
C ASP A 312 8.08 11.08 5.96
N TRP A 313 8.94 10.40 5.19
CA TRP A 313 8.84 8.96 4.99
C TRP A 313 9.53 8.15 6.10
N PRO A 314 8.85 7.12 6.63
CA PRO A 314 9.40 6.24 7.66
C PRO A 314 10.56 5.35 7.17
N ASP A 315 11.20 4.65 8.10
CA ASP A 315 12.39 3.81 7.83
C ASP A 315 12.11 2.58 6.97
N HIS A 316 10.86 2.12 6.89
CA HIS A 316 10.46 0.99 6.02
C HIS A 316 10.26 1.39 4.55
N ILE A 317 10.46 2.68 4.22
CA ILE A 317 10.40 3.20 2.85
C ILE A 317 11.80 3.62 2.40
N ASP A 318 12.32 3.01 1.34
CA ASP A 318 13.64 3.30 0.78
C ASP A 318 13.56 3.93 -0.61
N VAL A 319 14.60 4.70 -0.97
CA VAL A 319 14.91 5.11 -2.34
C VAL A 319 16.28 4.51 -2.66
N CYS A 320 16.36 3.59 -3.62
CA CYS A 320 17.55 2.74 -3.77
C CYS A 320 18.46 3.08 -4.95
N GLY A 321 17.97 3.81 -5.95
CA GLY A 321 18.62 3.96 -7.25
C GLY A 321 17.78 3.34 -8.38
N PHE A 322 17.99 3.80 -9.61
CA PHE A 322 17.37 3.17 -10.78
C PHE A 322 17.97 1.78 -11.04
N PHE A 323 17.17 0.89 -11.64
CA PHE A 323 17.62 -0.44 -12.02
C PHE A 323 18.12 -0.41 -13.46
N PHE A 324 19.43 -0.30 -13.60
CA PHE A 324 20.11 -0.41 -14.88
C PHE A 324 20.58 -1.84 -15.12
N SER A 325 20.48 -2.28 -16.37
CA SER A 325 21.20 -3.43 -16.88
C SER A 325 22.42 -2.93 -17.63
N ASP A 326 23.47 -3.74 -17.73
CA ASP A 326 24.60 -3.42 -18.59
C ASP A 326 24.09 -3.24 -20.03
N PRO A 327 24.57 -2.19 -20.75
CA PRO A 327 24.20 -2.00 -22.13
C PRO A 327 24.66 -3.21 -22.95
N PRO A 328 23.82 -3.77 -23.82
CA PRO A 328 24.24 -4.88 -24.67
C PRO A 328 25.35 -4.43 -25.61
N ASP A 329 26.25 -5.34 -25.97
CA ASP A 329 27.18 -5.12 -27.08
C ASP A 329 26.37 -4.87 -28.35
N TYR A 330 26.36 -3.62 -28.81
CA TYR A 330 25.55 -3.18 -29.94
C TYR A 330 26.45 -2.65 -31.05
N THR A 331 26.29 -3.22 -32.24
CA THR A 331 26.92 -2.70 -33.46
C THR A 331 25.88 -1.90 -34.23
N PRO A 332 26.06 -0.58 -34.40
CA PRO A 332 25.11 0.23 -35.14
C PRO A 332 25.10 -0.16 -36.63
N PRO A 333 23.93 -0.08 -37.29
CA PRO A 333 23.85 -0.12 -38.74
C PRO A 333 24.80 0.89 -39.40
N PRO A 334 25.39 0.59 -40.59
CA PRO A 334 26.38 1.46 -41.22
C PRO A 334 25.89 2.89 -41.48
N ASP A 335 24.62 3.05 -41.83
CA ASP A 335 23.97 4.33 -42.07
C ASP A 335 23.81 5.17 -40.78
N LEU A 336 23.48 4.53 -39.65
CA LEU A 336 23.48 5.20 -38.34
C LEU A 336 24.91 5.62 -37.94
N ALA A 337 25.88 4.73 -38.14
CA ALA A 337 27.28 5.01 -37.82
C ALA A 337 27.83 6.18 -38.66
N GLU A 338 27.50 6.23 -39.95
CA GLU A 338 27.85 7.32 -40.86
C GLU A 338 27.18 8.64 -40.43
N PHE A 339 25.89 8.61 -40.12
CA PHE A 339 25.17 9.79 -39.63
C PHE A 339 25.78 10.36 -38.35
N LEU A 340 26.13 9.51 -37.39
CA LEU A 340 26.78 9.96 -36.15
C LEU A 340 28.14 10.63 -36.43
N GLN A 341 28.92 10.11 -37.39
CA GLN A 341 30.25 10.62 -37.75
C GLN A 341 30.23 11.88 -38.63
N SER A 342 29.14 12.14 -39.36
CA SER A 342 29.07 13.20 -40.37
C SER A 342 28.88 14.63 -39.84
N GLY A 343 28.92 14.84 -38.51
CA GLY A 343 28.74 16.17 -37.92
C GLY A 343 28.68 16.21 -36.39
N PRO A 344 28.16 17.31 -35.79
CA PRO A 344 28.03 17.47 -34.34
C PRO A 344 27.02 16.48 -33.71
N PRO A 345 27.16 16.06 -32.45
CA PRO A 345 26.27 15.10 -31.80
C PRO A 345 24.78 15.50 -31.92
N PRO A 346 23.91 14.63 -32.48
CA PRO A 346 22.50 14.95 -32.69
C PRO A 346 21.72 14.96 -31.38
N VAL A 347 20.50 15.52 -31.41
CA VAL A 347 19.49 15.41 -30.36
C VAL A 347 18.64 14.17 -30.61
N TYR A 348 18.43 13.32 -29.60
CA TYR A 348 17.47 12.23 -29.71
C TYR A 348 16.05 12.72 -29.46
N ILE A 349 15.09 12.30 -30.28
CA ILE A 349 13.66 12.60 -30.11
C ILE A 349 12.87 11.30 -30.23
N GLY A 350 12.22 10.88 -29.16
CA GLY A 350 11.44 9.64 -29.14
C GLY A 350 10.36 9.62 -28.07
N PHE A 351 9.11 9.49 -28.50
CA PHE A 351 7.96 9.45 -27.59
C PHE A 351 7.57 8.03 -27.18
N GLY A 352 8.30 6.99 -27.61
CA GLY A 352 8.04 5.60 -27.22
C GLY A 352 6.77 5.01 -27.83
N SER A 353 6.18 4.02 -27.15
CA SER A 353 4.97 3.29 -27.60
C SER A 353 3.66 4.06 -27.37
N ILE A 354 3.65 5.37 -27.64
CA ILE A 354 2.46 6.21 -27.47
C ILE A 354 1.63 6.16 -28.76
N VAL A 355 0.32 5.94 -28.61
CA VAL A 355 -0.65 6.07 -29.70
C VAL A 355 -1.01 7.54 -29.82
N VAL A 356 -0.58 8.18 -30.91
CA VAL A 356 -0.86 9.58 -31.20
C VAL A 356 -2.00 9.65 -32.21
N GLU A 357 -2.98 10.54 -32.00
CA GLU A 357 -4.14 10.68 -32.90
C GLU A 357 -3.74 11.17 -34.30
N ASP A 358 -2.79 12.10 -34.37
CA ASP A 358 -2.25 12.66 -35.61
C ASP A 358 -0.71 12.56 -35.64
N PRO A 359 -0.16 11.39 -36.03
CA PRO A 359 1.28 11.18 -36.13
C PRO A 359 1.96 12.12 -37.13
N GLN A 360 1.24 12.53 -38.20
CA GLN A 360 1.79 13.39 -39.24
C GLN A 360 2.02 14.81 -38.70
N LYS A 361 1.04 15.37 -37.99
CA LYS A 361 1.20 16.68 -37.34
C LYS A 361 2.32 16.67 -36.32
N LEU A 362 2.48 15.58 -35.57
CA LEU A 362 3.57 15.44 -34.60
C LEU A 362 4.94 15.45 -35.30
N ILE A 363 5.12 14.68 -36.36
CA ILE A 363 6.41 14.67 -37.07
C ILE A 363 6.70 16.02 -37.73
N ASP A 364 5.71 16.67 -38.34
CA ASP A 364 5.86 18.00 -38.93
C ASP A 364 6.29 19.03 -37.87
N THR A 365 5.72 18.93 -36.67
CA THR A 365 6.08 19.78 -35.52
C THR A 365 7.53 19.54 -35.07
N VAL A 366 7.94 18.27 -34.97
CA VAL A 366 9.31 17.89 -34.61
C VAL A 366 10.32 18.40 -35.63
N LEU A 367 10.08 18.18 -36.93
CA LEU A 367 10.98 18.62 -37.99
C LEU A 367 11.11 20.14 -38.04
N ALA A 368 9.99 20.87 -37.88
CA ALA A 368 10.01 22.32 -37.81
C ALA A 368 10.80 22.83 -36.59
N ALA A 369 10.68 22.17 -35.43
CA ALA A 369 11.45 22.51 -34.23
C ALA A 369 12.95 22.25 -34.40
N VAL A 370 13.32 21.10 -34.97
CA VAL A 370 14.73 20.74 -35.26
C VAL A 370 15.36 21.76 -36.20
N SER A 371 14.65 22.13 -37.26
CA SER A 371 15.07 23.17 -38.21
C SER A 371 15.26 24.53 -37.52
N ARG A 372 14.32 24.95 -36.67
CA ARG A 372 14.39 26.20 -35.89
C ARG A 372 15.53 26.21 -34.87
N ALA A 373 15.77 25.09 -34.21
CA ALA A 373 16.85 24.95 -33.24
C ALA A 373 18.24 24.89 -33.93
N GLY A 374 18.29 24.56 -35.22
CA GLY A 374 19.52 24.48 -36.00
C GLY A 374 20.38 23.26 -35.62
N VAL A 375 19.74 22.15 -35.25
CA VAL A 375 20.41 20.94 -34.74
C VAL A 375 20.24 19.76 -35.69
N ARG A 376 21.10 18.74 -35.54
CA ARG A 376 20.85 17.41 -36.10
C ARG A 376 20.00 16.60 -35.13
N ALA A 377 19.15 15.71 -35.64
CA ALA A 377 18.25 14.91 -34.81
C ALA A 377 18.22 13.42 -35.21
N ILE A 378 18.10 12.56 -34.21
CA ILE A 378 17.71 11.16 -34.39
C ILE A 378 16.27 11.03 -33.91
N VAL A 379 15.35 10.69 -34.81
CA VAL A 379 13.92 10.56 -34.51
C VAL A 379 13.56 9.08 -34.45
N SER A 380 13.10 8.61 -33.29
CA SER A 380 12.60 7.24 -33.14
C SER A 380 11.23 7.10 -33.79
N LYS A 381 11.08 6.09 -34.66
CA LYS A 381 9.82 5.78 -35.34
C LYS A 381 8.71 5.41 -34.35
N GLY A 382 9.05 4.66 -33.30
CA GLY A 382 8.10 4.20 -32.29
C GLY A 382 6.92 3.40 -32.87
N TRP A 383 5.83 3.26 -32.09
CA TRP A 383 4.62 2.55 -32.54
C TRP A 383 3.82 3.29 -33.60
N SER A 384 4.02 4.59 -33.72
CA SER A 384 3.31 5.45 -34.67
C SER A 384 4.05 5.54 -36.02
N GLU A 385 5.13 4.77 -36.23
CA GLU A 385 5.97 4.78 -37.44
C GLU A 385 6.31 6.20 -37.90
N LEU A 386 6.72 7.05 -36.96
CA LEU A 386 7.03 8.46 -37.20
C LEU A 386 8.18 8.58 -38.21
N ALA A 387 7.84 8.89 -39.45
CA ALA A 387 8.77 9.13 -40.53
C ALA A 387 8.29 10.30 -41.38
N GLY A 388 9.20 11.21 -41.69
CA GLY A 388 8.98 12.33 -42.59
C GLY A 388 9.83 12.21 -43.86
N PRO A 389 9.88 13.25 -44.70
CA PRO A 389 10.74 13.26 -45.88
C PRO A 389 12.22 13.11 -45.49
N ALA A 390 13.03 12.61 -46.42
CA ALA A 390 14.48 12.51 -46.20
C ALA A 390 15.09 13.91 -45.97
N ASP A 391 15.85 14.05 -44.89
CA ASP A 391 16.56 15.27 -44.50
C ASP A 391 17.98 14.89 -44.06
N TYR A 392 18.98 15.62 -44.53
CA TYR A 392 20.38 15.38 -44.17
C TYR A 392 20.65 15.55 -42.65
N ASN A 393 19.86 16.38 -41.97
CA ASN A 393 20.00 16.63 -40.54
C ASN A 393 19.16 15.69 -39.67
N VAL A 394 18.36 14.78 -40.26
CA VAL A 394 17.44 13.91 -39.52
C VAL A 394 17.64 12.46 -39.90
N TYR A 395 17.88 11.62 -38.90
CA TYR A 395 17.94 10.16 -39.06
C TYR A 395 16.76 9.49 -38.36
N TYR A 396 16.01 8.67 -39.10
CA TYR A 396 14.86 7.93 -38.57
C TYR A 396 15.29 6.54 -38.10
N ILE A 397 15.29 6.33 -36.79
CA ILE A 397 15.76 5.08 -36.17
C ILE A 397 14.60 4.17 -35.78
N GLY A 398 14.77 2.87 -35.99
CA GLY A 398 13.93 1.83 -35.39
C GLY A 398 14.35 1.54 -33.95
N ASP A 399 14.22 0.27 -33.54
CA ASP A 399 14.66 -0.16 -32.21
C ASP A 399 16.19 -0.06 -32.06
N CYS A 400 16.63 0.66 -31.03
CA CYS A 400 18.04 0.82 -30.67
C CYS A 400 18.18 0.86 -29.14
N PRO A 401 19.18 0.18 -28.54
CA PRO A 401 19.41 0.26 -27.11
C PRO A 401 19.76 1.69 -26.66
N HIS A 402 18.86 2.32 -25.89
CA HIS A 402 19.08 3.70 -25.40
C HIS A 402 20.38 3.86 -24.59
N GLY A 403 20.78 2.83 -23.83
CA GLY A 403 22.02 2.85 -23.06
C GLY A 403 23.27 3.02 -23.92
N TRP A 404 23.23 2.56 -25.18
CA TRP A 404 24.29 2.81 -26.17
C TRP A 404 24.05 4.16 -26.87
N LEU A 405 22.84 4.36 -27.41
CA LEU A 405 22.54 5.54 -28.23
C LEU A 405 22.76 6.86 -27.49
N PHE A 406 22.38 6.94 -26.22
CA PHE A 406 22.45 8.18 -25.44
C PHE A 406 23.89 8.59 -25.07
N GLN A 407 24.87 7.73 -25.31
CA GLN A 407 26.30 8.09 -25.24
C GLN A 407 26.73 8.99 -26.42
N HIS A 408 25.97 8.97 -27.52
CA HIS A 408 26.31 9.60 -28.79
C HIS A 408 25.45 10.82 -29.15
N VAL A 409 24.59 11.27 -28.23
CA VAL A 409 23.68 12.42 -28.44
C VAL A 409 24.01 13.57 -27.50
N SER A 410 23.58 14.78 -27.85
CA SER A 410 23.78 15.99 -27.03
C SER A 410 22.67 16.18 -26.00
N ALA A 411 21.43 15.92 -26.37
CA ALA A 411 20.25 16.02 -25.52
C ALA A 411 19.19 14.96 -25.89
N VAL A 412 18.21 14.78 -25.00
CA VAL A 412 17.15 13.77 -25.14
C VAL A 412 15.78 14.45 -25.02
N VAL A 413 14.90 14.25 -26.01
CA VAL A 413 13.49 14.66 -25.95
C VAL A 413 12.63 13.41 -25.94
N HIS A 414 11.77 13.27 -24.93
CA HIS A 414 10.93 12.09 -24.81
C HIS A 414 9.63 12.31 -24.03
N HIS A 415 8.79 11.28 -23.99
CA HIS A 415 7.49 11.31 -23.33
C HIS A 415 7.54 11.43 -21.80
N GLY A 416 8.64 11.04 -21.14
CA GLY A 416 8.80 11.17 -19.68
C GLY A 416 8.72 9.85 -18.92
N GLY A 417 8.76 8.69 -19.58
CA GLY A 417 8.76 7.42 -18.87
C GLY A 417 10.03 7.23 -18.02
N ALA A 418 9.86 6.76 -16.79
CA ALA A 418 10.91 6.65 -15.77
C ALA A 418 12.24 6.09 -16.30
N GLY A 419 12.19 4.98 -17.05
CA GLY A 419 13.39 4.33 -17.59
C GLY A 419 14.13 5.15 -18.66
N THR A 420 13.41 5.92 -19.48
CA THR A 420 14.04 6.77 -20.51
C THR A 420 14.67 7.99 -19.85
N THR A 421 13.96 8.61 -18.90
CA THR A 421 14.47 9.70 -18.06
C THR A 421 15.74 9.28 -17.34
N ALA A 422 15.72 8.11 -16.69
CA ALA A 422 16.86 7.54 -15.99
C ALA A 422 18.06 7.32 -16.94
N CYS A 423 17.83 6.79 -18.13
CA CYS A 423 18.88 6.52 -19.11
C CYS A 423 19.53 7.80 -19.65
N GLY A 424 18.72 8.84 -19.93
CA GLY A 424 19.22 10.15 -20.36
C GLY A 424 20.12 10.78 -19.30
N LEU A 425 19.63 10.84 -18.06
CA LEU A 425 20.39 11.40 -16.93
C LEU A 425 21.62 10.59 -16.57
N LEU A 426 21.59 9.25 -16.63
CA LEU A 426 22.76 8.41 -16.39
C LEU A 426 23.92 8.73 -17.35
N ASN A 427 23.57 9.07 -18.60
CA ASN A 427 24.53 9.47 -19.63
C ASN A 427 24.90 10.97 -19.56
N GLY A 428 24.39 11.70 -18.57
CA GLY A 428 24.61 13.13 -18.39
C GLY A 428 24.03 13.97 -19.52
N ARG A 429 22.89 13.54 -20.07
CA ARG A 429 22.20 14.22 -21.17
C ARG A 429 21.05 15.06 -20.63
N PRO A 430 21.06 16.38 -20.87
CA PRO A 430 19.92 17.22 -20.59
C PRO A 430 18.67 16.70 -21.31
N THR A 431 17.54 16.73 -20.61
CA THR A 431 16.34 15.99 -21.01
C THR A 431 15.11 16.90 -21.04
N THR A 432 14.46 17.01 -22.20
CA THR A 432 13.15 17.65 -22.35
C THR A 432 12.04 16.60 -22.30
N ILE A 433 11.00 16.88 -21.52
CA ILE A 433 9.87 15.96 -21.34
C ILE A 433 8.59 16.55 -21.94
N VAL A 434 7.95 15.76 -22.80
CA VAL A 434 6.64 16.06 -23.40
C VAL A 434 5.64 15.02 -22.87
N PRO A 435 4.98 15.26 -21.73
CA PRO A 435 4.14 14.25 -21.13
C PRO A 435 2.81 14.06 -21.88
N PHE A 436 2.41 12.80 -21.94
CA PHE A 436 1.12 12.34 -22.47
C PHE A 436 0.21 11.84 -21.36
N PHE A 437 0.73 11.02 -20.43
CA PHE A 437 -0.08 10.51 -19.31
C PHE A 437 0.72 10.01 -18.10
N GLY A 438 -0.02 9.72 -17.02
CA GLY A 438 0.50 8.97 -15.88
C GLY A 438 1.54 9.73 -15.07
N ASP A 439 2.71 9.13 -14.86
CA ASP A 439 3.83 9.67 -14.09
C ASP A 439 4.74 10.61 -14.89
N GLN A 440 4.52 10.72 -16.19
CA GLN A 440 5.36 11.51 -17.09
C GLN A 440 5.49 12.99 -16.69
N PRO A 441 4.41 13.70 -16.30
CA PRO A 441 4.54 15.08 -15.81
C PRO A 441 5.41 15.18 -14.55
N PHE A 442 5.30 14.21 -13.64
CA PHE A 442 6.10 14.19 -12.42
C PHE A 442 7.60 14.13 -12.75
N TRP A 443 8.01 13.27 -13.69
CA TRP A 443 9.41 13.22 -14.13
C TRP A 443 9.85 14.51 -14.81
N GLY A 444 8.98 15.11 -15.62
CA GLY A 444 9.17 16.45 -16.18
C GLY A 444 9.52 17.48 -15.12
N ASP A 445 8.66 17.60 -14.11
CA ASP A 445 8.84 18.54 -13.00
C ASP A 445 10.14 18.26 -12.21
N MET A 446 10.49 16.99 -12.00
CA MET A 446 11.71 16.63 -11.25
C MET A 446 12.98 16.97 -12.03
N VAL A 447 13.00 16.72 -13.34
CA VAL A 447 14.12 17.09 -14.22
C VAL A 447 14.27 18.60 -14.30
N ALA A 448 13.16 19.34 -14.44
CA ALA A 448 13.14 20.80 -14.47
C ALA A 448 13.66 21.41 -13.17
N LYS A 449 13.16 20.92 -12.01
CA LYS A 449 13.63 21.36 -10.69
C LYS A 449 15.11 21.08 -10.43
N ALA A 450 15.65 20.03 -11.04
CA ALA A 450 17.07 19.71 -10.96
C ALA A 450 17.93 20.54 -11.93
N GLY A 451 17.33 21.35 -12.80
CA GLY A 451 18.02 22.16 -13.82
C GLY A 451 18.56 21.35 -15.00
N ALA A 452 18.30 20.04 -15.04
CA ALA A 452 18.79 19.14 -16.10
C ALA A 452 17.88 19.12 -17.35
N GLY A 453 16.87 19.99 -17.39
CA GLY A 453 15.95 20.16 -18.50
C GLY A 453 14.99 21.33 -18.24
N PRO A 454 14.22 21.75 -19.26
CA PRO A 454 13.21 22.79 -19.09
C PRO A 454 11.94 22.23 -18.43
N GLU A 455 11.02 23.13 -18.05
CA GLU A 455 9.67 22.74 -17.64
C GLU A 455 9.01 21.84 -18.70
N PRO A 456 8.25 20.81 -18.30
CA PRO A 456 7.65 19.88 -19.24
C PRO A 456 6.65 20.60 -20.16
N ILE A 457 6.57 20.16 -21.42
CA ILE A 457 5.64 20.70 -22.41
C ILE A 457 4.46 19.73 -22.54
N PRO A 458 3.29 19.97 -21.93
CA PRO A 458 2.13 19.12 -22.12
C PRO A 458 1.86 18.90 -23.59
N HIS A 459 1.65 17.65 -24.01
CA HIS A 459 1.49 17.30 -25.43
C HIS A 459 0.45 18.16 -26.16
N ALA A 460 -0.65 18.53 -25.50
CA ALA A 460 -1.69 19.39 -26.06
C ALA A 460 -1.22 20.82 -26.43
N MET A 461 -0.13 21.29 -25.82
CA MET A 461 0.49 22.59 -26.07
C MET A 461 1.75 22.47 -26.94
N LEU A 462 2.15 21.27 -27.37
CA LEU A 462 3.37 21.08 -28.15
C LEU A 462 3.27 21.82 -29.49
N ASP A 463 4.25 22.66 -29.76
CA ASP A 463 4.37 23.39 -31.03
C ASP A 463 5.85 23.52 -31.45
N PRO A 464 6.13 23.94 -32.70
CA PRO A 464 7.51 24.02 -33.18
C PRO A 464 8.39 25.02 -32.42
N GLN A 465 7.80 26.07 -31.84
CA GLN A 465 8.53 27.12 -31.16
C GLN A 465 8.95 26.67 -29.76
N ASN A 466 8.00 26.19 -28.95
CA ASN A 466 8.30 25.77 -27.59
C ASN A 466 9.21 24.53 -27.55
N LEU A 467 9.08 23.62 -28.51
CA LEU A 467 9.99 22.48 -28.63
C LEU A 467 11.41 22.94 -29.02
N ALA A 468 11.54 23.90 -29.92
CA ALA A 468 12.85 24.45 -30.29
C ALA A 468 13.51 25.18 -29.11
N GLU A 469 12.76 25.98 -28.36
CA GLU A 469 13.24 26.66 -27.14
C GLU A 469 13.68 25.66 -26.07
N ALA A 470 12.92 24.57 -25.88
CA ALA A 470 13.28 23.51 -24.95
C ALA A 470 14.55 22.74 -25.37
N ILE A 471 14.70 22.46 -26.67
CA ILE A 471 15.95 21.88 -27.21
C ILE A 471 17.12 22.83 -26.95
N GLN A 472 16.96 24.13 -27.23
CA GLN A 472 18.00 25.12 -27.01
C GLN A 472 18.38 25.23 -25.53
N PHE A 473 17.42 25.18 -24.61
CA PHE A 473 17.68 25.13 -23.18
C PHE A 473 18.56 23.93 -22.81
N CYS A 474 18.24 22.75 -23.32
CA CYS A 474 19.02 21.53 -23.09
C CYS A 474 20.47 21.61 -23.63
N LEU A 475 20.74 22.52 -24.55
CA LEU A 475 22.09 22.74 -25.11
C LEU A 475 22.86 23.85 -24.38
N THR A 476 22.31 24.40 -23.29
CA THR A 476 23.02 25.37 -22.44
C THR A 476 24.09 24.68 -21.58
N PRO A 477 25.22 25.34 -21.31
CA PRO A 477 26.25 24.82 -20.40
C PRO A 477 25.71 24.50 -18.99
N GLU A 478 24.74 25.28 -18.51
CA GLU A 478 24.13 25.08 -17.19
C GLU A 478 23.32 23.78 -17.13
N ALA A 479 22.50 23.51 -18.15
CA ALA A 479 21.72 22.27 -18.21
C ALA A 479 22.64 21.04 -18.35
N GLU A 480 23.68 21.15 -19.18
CA GLU A 480 24.69 20.10 -19.33
C GLU A 480 25.41 19.83 -18.00
N ALA A 481 25.87 20.87 -17.30
CA ALA A 481 26.53 20.73 -16.01
C ALA A 481 25.62 20.07 -14.95
N ALA A 482 24.35 20.46 -14.89
CA ALA A 482 23.37 19.86 -13.97
C ALA A 482 23.14 18.37 -14.29
N ALA A 483 22.94 18.03 -15.56
CA ALA A 483 22.78 16.64 -15.98
C ALA A 483 24.04 15.80 -15.68
N GLN A 484 25.24 16.35 -15.90
CA GLN A 484 26.50 15.67 -15.57
C GLN A 484 26.69 15.47 -14.06
N GLU A 485 26.30 16.43 -13.22
CA GLU A 485 26.38 16.26 -11.76
C GLU A 485 25.48 15.11 -11.28
N ILE A 486 24.26 15.03 -11.80
CA ILE A 486 23.33 13.93 -11.51
C ILE A 486 23.93 12.61 -12.00
N ALA A 487 24.45 12.57 -13.23
CA ALA A 487 25.07 11.39 -13.80
C ALA A 487 26.24 10.85 -12.96
N LEU A 488 27.10 11.74 -12.45
CA LEU A 488 28.23 11.37 -11.60
C LEU A 488 27.76 10.69 -10.30
N LYS A 489 26.69 11.20 -9.69
CA LYS A 489 26.09 10.57 -8.50
C LYS A 489 25.46 9.22 -8.85
N MET A 490 24.65 9.18 -9.91
CA MET A 490 23.99 7.95 -10.38
C MET A 490 24.98 6.82 -10.70
N LYS A 491 26.15 7.12 -11.25
CA LYS A 491 27.20 6.11 -11.54
C LYS A 491 27.80 5.46 -10.29
N THR A 492 27.65 6.08 -9.12
CA THR A 492 28.09 5.51 -7.83
C THR A 492 26.99 4.69 -7.15
N GLU A 493 25.75 4.76 -7.66
CA GLU A 493 24.61 4.03 -7.10
C GLU A 493 24.60 2.58 -7.58
N SER A 494 24.08 1.69 -6.74
CA SER A 494 23.84 0.29 -7.10
C SER A 494 22.38 -0.05 -6.81
N GLY A 495 21.47 0.49 -7.62
CA GLY A 495 20.01 0.44 -7.39
C GLY A 495 19.49 -0.96 -7.08
N VAL A 496 19.86 -1.93 -7.91
CA VAL A 496 19.44 -3.34 -7.75
C VAL A 496 19.98 -3.95 -6.46
N VAL A 497 21.26 -3.75 -6.15
CA VAL A 497 21.89 -4.29 -4.92
C VAL A 497 21.26 -3.67 -3.68
N THR A 498 21.05 -2.35 -3.69
CA THR A 498 20.39 -1.63 -2.59
C THR A 498 18.94 -2.08 -2.42
N ALA A 499 18.22 -2.41 -3.50
CA ALA A 499 16.87 -2.96 -3.43
C ALA A 499 16.84 -4.38 -2.84
N VAL A 500 17.78 -5.26 -3.20
CA VAL A 500 17.93 -6.58 -2.58
C VAL A 500 18.21 -6.45 -1.09
N ASN A 501 19.11 -5.54 -0.70
CA ASN A 501 19.42 -5.26 0.70
C ASN A 501 18.21 -4.71 1.45
N SER A 502 17.44 -3.80 0.84
CA SER A 502 16.18 -3.30 1.41
C SER A 502 15.18 -4.43 1.61
N PHE A 503 15.02 -5.33 0.64
CA PHE A 503 14.17 -6.50 0.75
C PHE A 503 14.62 -7.42 1.91
N HIS A 504 15.89 -7.83 1.92
CA HIS A 504 16.43 -8.72 2.96
C HIS A 504 16.34 -8.12 4.37
N ARG A 505 16.56 -6.81 4.52
CA ARG A 505 16.43 -6.09 5.79
C ARG A 505 15.03 -6.15 6.36
N ASN A 506 14.01 -6.16 5.50
CA ASN A 506 12.61 -6.19 5.90
C ASN A 506 12.05 -7.61 6.07
N LEU A 507 12.86 -8.65 5.84
CA LEU A 507 12.43 -10.03 6.08
C LEU A 507 12.43 -10.38 7.57
N PRO A 508 11.41 -11.08 8.08
CA PRO A 508 11.39 -11.58 9.45
C PRO A 508 12.26 -12.84 9.60
N LEU A 509 13.57 -12.74 9.30
CA LEU A 509 14.50 -13.88 9.18
C LEU A 509 14.48 -14.81 10.40
N LYS A 510 14.34 -14.27 11.61
CA LYS A 510 14.23 -15.08 12.84
C LYS A 510 13.04 -16.05 12.82
N ARG A 511 11.91 -15.64 12.23
CA ARG A 511 10.70 -16.47 12.07
C ARG A 511 10.77 -17.36 10.84
N MET A 512 11.55 -16.96 9.83
CA MET A 512 11.70 -17.72 8.59
C MET A 512 12.55 -18.98 8.76
N ARG A 513 13.47 -19.05 9.73
CA ARG A 513 14.34 -20.22 9.87
C ARG A 513 13.58 -21.45 10.35
N CYS A 514 13.79 -22.56 9.66
CA CYS A 514 13.42 -23.88 10.14
C CYS A 514 14.31 -24.27 11.33
N SER A 515 13.71 -24.91 12.34
CA SER A 515 14.39 -25.34 13.56
C SER A 515 15.41 -26.46 13.30
N VAL A 516 15.22 -27.25 12.24
CA VAL A 516 16.01 -28.46 11.94
C VAL A 516 16.93 -28.24 10.73
N ILE A 517 16.52 -27.42 9.76
CA ILE A 517 17.32 -27.07 8.56
C ILE A 517 17.37 -25.54 8.46
N PRO A 518 18.25 -24.85 9.20
CA PRO A 518 18.21 -23.39 9.36
C PRO A 518 18.23 -22.57 8.06
N GLY A 519 18.88 -23.06 7.01
CA GLY A 519 18.94 -22.42 5.69
C GLY A 519 17.64 -22.53 4.86
N GLN A 520 16.60 -23.17 5.37
CA GLN A 520 15.32 -23.40 4.68
C GLN A 520 14.15 -22.68 5.38
N PRO A 521 13.15 -22.19 4.63
CA PRO A 521 12.05 -21.42 5.17
C PRO A 521 11.07 -22.32 5.93
N ALA A 522 10.67 -21.88 7.11
CA ALA A 522 9.72 -22.58 7.96
C ALA A 522 8.30 -22.44 7.41
N ALA A 523 7.64 -23.56 7.14
CA ALA A 523 6.30 -23.62 6.57
C ALA A 523 5.28 -24.29 7.49
N TRP A 524 5.75 -25.03 8.50
CA TRP A 524 4.93 -25.81 9.42
C TRP A 524 5.27 -25.51 10.87
N ALA A 525 4.25 -25.54 11.73
CA ALA A 525 4.38 -25.49 13.17
C ALA A 525 4.02 -26.86 13.74
N TYR A 526 4.95 -27.45 14.47
CA TYR A 526 4.75 -28.67 15.23
C TYR A 526 4.73 -28.32 16.71
N THR A 527 3.63 -28.65 17.40
CA THR A 527 3.48 -28.33 18.83
C THR A 527 3.32 -29.60 19.63
N ARG A 528 4.17 -29.79 20.64
CA ARG A 528 4.08 -30.88 21.61
C ARG A 528 4.16 -30.28 23.02
N LYS A 529 3.18 -30.62 23.88
CA LYS A 529 3.01 -29.99 25.21
C LYS A 529 2.93 -28.45 25.13
N LYS A 530 3.90 -27.72 25.70
CA LYS A 530 3.94 -26.25 25.79
C LYS A 530 4.91 -25.59 24.81
N GLN A 531 5.69 -26.35 24.05
CA GLN A 531 6.73 -25.83 23.16
C GLN A 531 6.40 -26.14 21.69
N SER A 532 6.88 -25.29 20.77
CA SER A 532 6.61 -25.39 19.34
C SER A 532 7.90 -25.33 18.52
N LEU A 533 8.04 -26.23 17.57
CA LEU A 533 9.10 -26.21 16.56
C LEU A 533 8.54 -25.72 15.22
N THR A 534 9.38 -25.03 14.46
CA THR A 534 9.07 -24.61 13.10
C THR A 534 9.82 -25.49 12.10
N LEU A 535 9.13 -26.09 11.14
CA LEU A 535 9.71 -27.03 10.18
C LEU A 535 9.58 -26.49 8.76
N SER A 536 10.60 -26.70 7.94
CA SER A 536 10.57 -26.39 6.50
C SER A 536 9.77 -27.45 5.73
N LYS A 537 9.46 -27.13 4.47
CA LYS A 537 8.78 -28.05 3.55
C LYS A 537 9.56 -29.36 3.37
N ALA A 538 10.89 -29.26 3.22
CA ALA A 538 11.78 -30.43 3.14
C ALA A 538 11.91 -31.19 4.46
N ALA A 539 12.10 -30.49 5.60
CA ALA A 539 12.20 -31.16 6.90
C ALA A 539 10.93 -31.94 7.24
N MET A 540 9.76 -31.38 6.92
CA MET A 540 8.47 -32.07 7.06
C MET A 540 8.43 -33.36 6.25
N ASN A 541 8.86 -33.32 4.98
CA ASN A 541 8.85 -34.50 4.11
C ASN A 541 9.76 -35.61 4.65
N VAL A 542 10.99 -35.28 5.07
CA VAL A 542 11.93 -36.25 5.66
C VAL A 542 11.35 -36.87 6.94
N LEU A 543 10.76 -36.08 7.83
CA LEU A 543 10.20 -36.59 9.08
C LEU A 543 8.96 -37.47 8.87
N ILE A 544 8.18 -37.24 7.81
CA ILE A 544 7.10 -38.14 7.40
C ILE A 544 7.67 -39.46 6.85
N GLU A 545 8.69 -39.38 5.97
CA GLU A 545 9.37 -40.55 5.37
C GLU A 545 9.90 -41.50 6.46
N TYR A 546 10.52 -40.94 7.51
CA TYR A 546 11.04 -41.67 8.67
C TYR A 546 10.00 -41.95 9.77
N LYS A 547 8.72 -41.69 9.51
CA LYS A 547 7.58 -41.94 10.42
C LYS A 547 7.73 -41.30 11.81
N ARG A 548 8.37 -40.13 11.89
CA ARG A 548 8.54 -39.36 13.13
C ARG A 548 7.35 -38.46 13.44
N ILE A 549 6.70 -37.94 12.40
CA ILE A 549 5.50 -37.10 12.51
C ILE A 549 4.44 -37.50 11.49
N ASP A 550 3.18 -37.30 11.84
CA ASP A 550 2.06 -37.41 10.91
C ASP A 550 1.61 -36.01 10.44
N THR A 551 1.12 -35.91 9.20
CA THR A 551 0.55 -34.69 8.63
C THR A 551 -0.54 -34.05 9.50
N ASN A 552 -1.29 -34.84 10.28
CA ASN A 552 -2.35 -34.35 11.17
C ASN A 552 -1.82 -33.67 12.45
N GLN A 553 -0.53 -33.79 12.73
CA GLN A 553 0.11 -33.23 13.93
C GLN A 553 0.74 -31.86 13.71
N VAL A 554 0.73 -31.35 12.46
CA VAL A 554 1.31 -30.05 12.11
C VAL A 554 0.25 -29.09 11.60
N LYS A 555 0.53 -27.80 11.73
CA LYS A 555 -0.29 -26.72 11.17
C LYS A 555 0.57 -25.86 10.26
N CYS A 556 -0.03 -25.22 9.25
CA CYS A 556 0.68 -24.20 8.50
C CYS A 556 1.19 -23.10 9.45
N TYR A 557 2.46 -22.76 9.32
CA TYR A 557 3.07 -21.67 10.05
C TYR A 557 2.93 -20.37 9.26
N ALA A 558 2.46 -19.31 9.93
CA ALA A 558 2.40 -17.96 9.38
C ALA A 558 3.67 -17.21 9.80
N ILE A 559 4.58 -17.04 8.85
CA ILE A 559 5.84 -16.31 9.01
C ILE A 559 5.59 -14.82 9.30
N ASN A 560 4.64 -14.21 8.59
CA ASN A 560 4.27 -12.81 8.74
C ASN A 560 2.73 -12.65 8.62
N PRO A 561 1.97 -12.90 9.71
CA PRO A 561 0.53 -12.80 9.68
C PRO A 561 0.09 -11.34 9.47
N ILE A 562 -0.73 -11.10 8.45
CA ILE A 562 -1.33 -9.79 8.18
C ILE A 562 -2.74 -9.75 8.76
N ILE A 563 -2.99 -8.79 9.65
CA ILE A 563 -4.29 -8.60 10.29
C ILE A 563 -4.80 -7.22 9.87
N ILE A 564 -5.91 -7.22 9.10
CA ILE A 564 -6.56 -5.99 8.67
C ILE A 564 -7.62 -5.64 9.72
N GLU A 565 -7.37 -4.58 10.47
CA GLU A 565 -8.31 -4.04 11.46
C GLU A 565 -9.18 -2.94 10.85
N ASN A 566 -10.43 -2.88 11.28
CA ASN A 566 -11.31 -1.77 10.93
C ASN A 566 -11.11 -0.65 11.96
N ARG A 567 -10.45 0.44 11.56
CA ARG A 567 -10.16 1.56 12.46
C ARG A 567 -11.48 2.28 12.77
N ARG A 568 -11.84 2.27 14.04
CA ARG A 568 -13.00 3.02 14.58
C ARG A 568 -12.46 4.26 15.28
N TRP A 569 -12.79 5.44 14.77
CA TRP A 569 -12.31 6.71 15.30
C TRP A 569 -13.05 7.10 16.58
N ASP A 570 -14.36 6.85 16.60
CA ASP A 570 -15.25 7.19 17.70
C ASP A 570 -16.48 6.25 17.72
N PRO A 571 -17.26 6.20 18.82
CA PRO A 571 -18.37 5.26 18.94
C PRO A 571 -19.50 5.53 17.94
N LEU A 572 -19.75 6.78 17.54
CA LEU A 572 -20.80 7.12 16.58
C LEU A 572 -20.42 6.64 15.19
N THR A 573 -19.23 7.01 14.71
CA THR A 573 -18.75 6.59 13.38
C THR A 573 -18.55 5.08 13.32
N GLY A 574 -18.05 4.47 14.40
CA GLY A 574 -17.91 3.02 14.51
C GLY A 574 -19.23 2.28 14.37
N VAL A 575 -20.24 2.68 15.16
CA VAL A 575 -21.57 2.05 15.14
C VAL A 575 -22.31 2.32 13.82
N LEU A 576 -22.28 3.55 13.29
CA LEU A 576 -22.89 3.87 11.99
C LEU A 576 -22.26 3.09 10.83
N SER A 577 -20.95 2.92 10.85
CA SER A 577 -20.24 2.12 9.84
C SER A 577 -20.61 0.63 9.93
N ALA A 578 -20.74 0.06 11.14
CA ALA A 578 -21.24 -1.30 11.33
C ALA A 578 -22.70 -1.45 10.88
N ALA A 579 -23.57 -0.50 11.18
CA ALA A 579 -24.98 -0.51 10.77
C ALA A 579 -25.14 -0.44 9.23
N THR A 580 -24.34 0.38 8.55
CA THR A 580 -24.30 0.45 7.07
C THR A 580 -24.01 -0.92 6.45
N SER A 581 -23.11 -1.71 7.03
CA SER A 581 -22.80 -3.07 6.54
C SER A 581 -23.94 -4.07 6.77
N THR A 582 -24.88 -3.76 7.67
CA THR A 582 -26.00 -4.64 8.04
C THR A 582 -27.30 -4.30 7.29
N GLY A 583 -27.45 -3.06 6.78
CA GLY A 583 -28.55 -2.67 5.88
C GLY A 583 -29.19 -1.30 6.17
N THR A 584 -29.98 -0.81 5.21
CA THR A 584 -30.57 0.55 5.22
C THR A 584 -31.56 0.79 6.35
N ASN A 585 -32.41 -0.19 6.67
CA ASN A 585 -33.41 -0.07 7.74
C ASN A 585 -32.77 0.06 9.14
N MET A 586 -31.56 -0.48 9.35
CA MET A 586 -30.84 -0.38 10.63
C MET A 586 -30.10 0.95 10.79
N LEU A 587 -29.68 1.59 9.69
CA LEU A 587 -29.02 2.89 9.72
C LEU A 587 -29.94 3.97 10.31
N GLN A 588 -31.22 3.94 9.92
CA GLN A 588 -32.24 4.87 10.38
C GLN A 588 -32.50 4.74 11.89
N SER A 589 -32.68 3.51 12.39
CA SER A 589 -32.92 3.23 13.81
C SER A 589 -31.73 3.58 14.71
N THR A 590 -30.51 3.42 14.21
CA THR A 590 -29.28 3.68 14.96
C THR A 590 -28.96 5.17 15.01
N GLY A 591 -29.19 5.90 13.91
CA GLY A 591 -29.05 7.37 13.89
C GLY A 591 -29.96 8.03 14.93
N GLU A 592 -31.19 7.56 15.08
CA GLU A 592 -32.13 8.05 16.09
C GLU A 592 -31.67 7.77 17.53
N MET A 593 -31.04 6.62 17.78
CA MET A 593 -30.55 6.23 19.11
C MET A 593 -29.44 7.14 19.65
N PHE A 594 -28.67 7.79 18.78
CA PHE A 594 -27.61 8.73 19.17
C PHE A 594 -27.98 10.20 18.96
N TYR A 595 -28.77 10.50 17.94
CA TYR A 595 -29.26 11.85 17.68
C TYR A 595 -30.20 12.33 18.79
N ASN A 596 -31.09 11.46 19.29
CA ASN A 596 -32.06 11.84 20.32
C ASN A 596 -31.40 12.19 21.66
N PRO A 597 -30.44 11.41 22.19
CA PRO A 597 -29.69 11.80 23.39
C PRO A 597 -28.83 13.05 23.20
N TYR A 598 -28.18 13.24 22.04
CA TYR A 598 -27.39 14.44 21.76
C TYR A 598 -28.28 15.70 21.70
N LYS A 599 -29.44 15.60 21.06
CA LYS A 599 -30.47 16.65 21.05
C LYS A 599 -30.96 16.97 22.46
N GLU A 600 -31.14 15.97 23.31
CA GLU A 600 -31.60 16.16 24.69
C GLU A 600 -30.50 16.69 25.61
N PHE A 601 -29.23 16.33 25.38
CA PHE A 601 -28.06 16.91 26.03
C PHE A 601 -27.83 18.39 25.62
N LYS A 602 -28.07 18.71 24.34
CA LYS A 602 -28.05 20.10 23.87
C LYS A 602 -29.17 20.92 24.49
N LYS A 603 -30.37 20.35 24.64
CA LYS A 603 -31.50 20.96 25.35
C LYS A 603 -31.24 21.18 26.84
N SER A 604 -30.63 20.21 27.54
CA SER A 604 -30.33 20.35 28.97
C SER A 604 -29.29 21.46 29.24
N ARG A 605 -28.40 21.72 28.28
CA ARG A 605 -27.43 22.82 28.34
C ARG A 605 -28.06 24.20 28.08
N THR A 606 -29.20 24.27 27.39
CA THR A 606 -30.00 25.50 27.22
C THR A 606 -31.11 25.68 28.26
N GLY A 607 -31.42 24.66 29.06
CA GLY A 607 -32.56 24.66 30.00
C GLY A 607 -32.23 24.99 31.47
N ASN A 608 -30.96 25.13 31.85
CA ASN A 608 -30.58 25.36 33.26
C ASN A 608 -30.47 26.85 33.63
N LEU A 609 -31.57 27.57 33.47
CA LEU A 609 -31.84 28.85 34.13
C LEU A 609 -33.31 28.89 34.59
N SER A 610 -33.71 28.01 35.50
CA SER A 610 -34.81 28.25 36.46
C SER A 610 -35.12 27.02 37.31
N GLU A 611 -35.12 27.26 38.63
CA GLU A 611 -35.94 26.62 39.68
C GLU A 611 -35.58 25.24 40.24
N THR A 612 -35.11 25.31 41.49
CA THR A 612 -35.21 24.39 42.61
C THR A 612 -36.61 23.80 42.82
N ASP A 613 -36.71 22.49 43.09
CA ASP A 613 -37.25 22.00 44.39
C ASP A 613 -37.02 20.49 44.64
N SER A 614 -37.34 20.09 45.86
CA SER A 614 -36.76 19.04 46.70
C SER A 614 -37.55 17.71 46.83
N SER A 615 -36.97 16.75 47.59
CA SER A 615 -37.43 15.40 47.99
C SER A 615 -36.98 14.23 47.08
N GLY A 616 -36.45 13.09 47.52
CA GLY A 616 -36.28 12.48 48.84
C GLY A 616 -36.75 11.02 48.80
N SER A 617 -35.84 10.03 48.67
CA SER A 617 -35.95 8.65 49.22
C SER A 617 -34.95 7.65 48.61
N THR A 618 -34.26 6.90 49.47
CA THR A 618 -33.44 5.70 49.19
C THR A 618 -34.30 4.43 49.19
N PRO A 619 -33.94 3.40 48.39
CA PRO A 619 -34.02 2.03 48.90
C PRO A 619 -32.82 1.12 48.58
N SER A 620 -32.75 0.05 49.36
CA SER A 620 -31.70 -0.94 49.57
C SER A 620 -31.47 -1.94 48.43
N VAL A 621 -30.23 -2.45 48.35
CA VAL A 621 -29.78 -3.48 47.39
C VAL A 621 -29.77 -4.85 48.08
N ASN A 622 -30.53 -5.81 47.54
CA ASN A 622 -30.36 -7.24 47.81
C ASN A 622 -29.58 -7.89 46.64
N ARG A 623 -28.43 -8.51 46.95
CA ARG A 623 -27.60 -9.27 46.00
C ARG A 623 -28.02 -10.74 45.99
N SER A 624 -28.29 -11.31 44.81
CA SER A 624 -28.20 -12.75 44.57
C SER A 624 -26.98 -13.04 43.67
N ASN A 625 -26.15 -13.97 44.13
CA ASN A 625 -24.99 -14.50 43.39
C ASN A 625 -25.49 -15.47 42.31
N SER A 626 -25.09 -15.25 41.06
CA SER A 626 -25.20 -16.27 39.99
C SER A 626 -23.85 -16.44 39.32
N ASP A 627 -23.48 -17.71 39.10
CA ASP A 627 -22.17 -18.14 38.57
C ASP A 627 -22.07 -17.84 37.05
N PRO A 628 -21.12 -17.00 36.60
CA PRO A 628 -20.98 -16.59 35.20
C PRO A 628 -20.81 -17.75 34.21
N PHE A 629 -20.25 -18.88 34.65
CA PHE A 629 -19.99 -20.03 33.78
C PHE A 629 -21.27 -20.81 33.44
N GLN A 630 -22.20 -20.91 34.40
CA GLN A 630 -23.49 -21.58 34.20
C GLN A 630 -24.40 -20.77 33.27
N THR A 631 -24.35 -19.43 33.38
CA THR A 631 -25.09 -18.50 32.53
C THR A 631 -24.61 -18.56 31.07
N ALA A 632 -23.29 -18.66 30.86
CA ALA A 632 -22.70 -18.81 29.52
C ALA A 632 -23.06 -20.16 28.87
N ALA A 633 -23.09 -21.26 29.64
CA ALA A 633 -23.51 -22.57 29.14
C ALA A 633 -25.00 -22.62 28.79
N ASN A 634 -25.85 -22.00 29.61
CA ASN A 634 -27.28 -21.89 29.34
C ASN A 634 -27.59 -21.00 28.11
N MET A 635 -26.80 -19.95 27.89
CA MET A 635 -26.88 -19.14 26.67
C MET A 635 -26.48 -19.92 25.41
N ALA A 636 -25.44 -20.75 25.49
CA ALA A 636 -25.03 -21.61 24.37
C ALA A 636 -26.11 -22.67 24.02
N GLY A 637 -26.77 -23.25 25.03
CA GLY A 637 -27.87 -24.20 24.84
C GLY A 637 -29.14 -23.57 24.25
N ALA A 638 -29.51 -22.37 24.70
CA ALA A 638 -30.67 -21.65 24.18
C ALA A 638 -30.49 -21.17 22.73
N THR A 639 -29.25 -20.97 22.30
CA THR A 639 -28.93 -20.54 20.93
C THR A 639 -29.28 -21.62 19.90
N LEU A 640 -29.17 -22.91 20.22
CA LEU A 640 -29.46 -24.01 19.30
C LEU A 640 -30.96 -24.27 19.04
N GLN A 641 -31.85 -23.88 19.96
CA GLN A 641 -33.29 -24.21 19.86
C GLN A 641 -34.16 -23.10 19.22
N GLY A 642 -33.62 -21.89 19.02
CA GLY A 642 -34.35 -20.73 18.46
C GLY A 642 -34.19 -20.49 16.94
N PHE A 643 -33.52 -21.38 16.22
CA PHE A 643 -32.96 -21.15 14.87
C PHE A 643 -33.96 -21.01 13.70
N GLY A 644 -35.28 -21.06 13.93
CA GLY A 644 -36.25 -21.25 12.85
C GLY A 644 -36.47 -20.05 11.90
N LYS A 645 -36.29 -18.79 12.34
CA LYS A 645 -36.69 -17.59 11.55
C LYS A 645 -35.87 -16.32 11.81
N PHE A 646 -34.56 -16.45 11.96
CA PHE A 646 -33.67 -15.29 12.13
C PHE A 646 -32.46 -15.44 11.21
N SER A 647 -32.22 -14.48 10.30
CA SER A 647 -31.10 -14.60 9.38
C SER A 647 -29.78 -14.43 10.15
N ALA A 648 -28.79 -15.27 9.83
CA ALA A 648 -27.46 -15.20 10.44
C ALA A 648 -26.83 -13.79 10.31
N THR A 649 -27.15 -13.07 9.23
CA THR A 649 -26.75 -11.68 8.99
C THR A 649 -27.29 -10.71 10.03
N TYR A 650 -28.56 -10.85 10.43
CA TYR A 650 -29.17 -9.97 11.42
C TYR A 650 -28.56 -10.22 12.82
N PHE A 651 -28.36 -11.48 13.20
CA PHE A 651 -27.68 -11.82 14.47
C PHE A 651 -26.27 -11.26 14.53
N ARG A 652 -25.50 -11.46 13.46
CA ARG A 652 -24.14 -10.94 13.34
C ARG A 652 -24.09 -9.42 13.48
N GLY A 653 -24.95 -8.68 12.77
CA GLY A 653 -24.96 -7.22 12.85
C GLY A 653 -25.32 -6.67 14.23
N MET A 654 -26.39 -7.19 14.84
CA MET A 654 -26.95 -6.64 16.09
C MET A 654 -26.20 -7.09 17.35
N ILE A 655 -25.77 -8.36 17.40
CA ILE A 655 -25.18 -8.94 18.61
C ILE A 655 -23.65 -8.87 18.58
N VAL A 656 -23.05 -8.87 17.40
CA VAL A 656 -21.58 -8.93 17.25
C VAL A 656 -21.03 -7.59 16.78
N ASP A 657 -21.40 -7.14 15.58
CA ASP A 657 -20.67 -6.07 14.89
C ASP A 657 -20.96 -4.68 15.48
N ILE A 658 -22.21 -4.35 15.84
CA ILE A 658 -22.56 -3.07 16.46
C ILE A 658 -21.96 -2.91 17.87
N PRO A 659 -22.13 -3.85 18.81
CA PRO A 659 -21.53 -3.73 20.14
C PRO A 659 -20.01 -3.71 20.08
N HIS A 660 -19.40 -4.49 19.20
CA HIS A 660 -17.94 -4.49 19.01
C HIS A 660 -17.45 -3.14 18.46
N ALA A 661 -18.14 -2.59 17.47
CA ALA A 661 -17.80 -1.27 16.93
C ALA A 661 -17.99 -0.14 17.94
N ALA A 662 -19.01 -0.22 18.81
CA ALA A 662 -19.19 0.71 19.93
C ALA A 662 -18.03 0.62 20.92
N ALA A 663 -17.67 -0.61 21.36
CA ALA A 663 -16.58 -0.83 22.29
C ALA A 663 -15.23 -0.30 21.75
N GLU A 664 -14.94 -0.56 20.48
CA GLU A 664 -13.75 -0.05 19.78
C GLU A 664 -13.77 1.46 19.61
N GLY A 665 -14.91 2.04 19.21
CA GLY A 665 -15.04 3.49 19.07
C GLY A 665 -14.84 4.21 20.40
N PHE A 666 -15.41 3.71 21.50
CA PHE A 666 -15.14 4.24 22.84
C PHE A 666 -13.68 4.04 23.28
N ARG A 667 -13.04 2.94 22.87
CA ARG A 667 -11.63 2.66 23.17
C ARG A 667 -10.69 3.65 22.52
N ARG A 668 -10.99 4.07 21.29
CA ARG A 668 -10.17 4.97 20.46
C ARG A 668 -10.52 6.46 20.66
N ALA A 669 -11.70 6.77 21.18
CA ALA A 669 -12.14 8.14 21.50
C ALA A 669 -11.14 8.99 22.32
N PRO A 670 -10.28 8.45 23.21
CA PRO A 670 -9.21 9.20 23.84
C PRO A 670 -8.26 9.96 22.91
N GLN A 671 -8.09 9.47 21.68
CA GLN A 671 -7.27 10.15 20.65
C GLN A 671 -7.80 11.54 20.31
N LEU A 672 -9.12 11.74 20.36
CA LEU A 672 -9.77 12.99 20.00
C LEU A 672 -9.43 14.16 20.94
N TYR A 673 -8.86 13.88 22.11
CA TYR A 673 -8.42 14.88 23.08
C TYR A 673 -6.94 14.71 23.48
N GLY A 674 -6.14 14.08 22.61
CA GLY A 674 -4.68 14.02 22.71
C GLY A 674 -4.12 12.90 23.58
N GLU A 675 -4.90 11.87 23.92
CA GLU A 675 -4.43 10.70 24.67
C GLU A 675 -4.22 9.48 23.78
N LYS A 676 -3.16 8.70 24.05
CA LYS A 676 -2.90 7.44 23.35
C LYS A 676 -3.77 6.32 23.95
N PRO A 677 -4.66 5.69 23.17
CA PRO A 677 -5.52 4.63 23.67
C PRO A 677 -4.69 3.37 23.91
N LYS A 678 -5.06 2.62 24.96
CA LYS A 678 -4.41 1.35 25.28
C LYS A 678 -4.82 0.28 24.27
N GLU A 679 -3.84 -0.54 23.88
CA GLU A 679 -4.04 -1.70 23.03
C GLU A 679 -3.97 -2.99 23.85
N TYR A 680 -4.91 -3.89 23.61
CA TYR A 680 -5.11 -5.09 24.42
C TYR A 680 -4.84 -6.39 23.65
N GLY A 681 -4.38 -6.26 22.39
CA GLY A 681 -4.14 -7.35 21.45
C GLY A 681 -5.32 -7.61 20.51
N ASN A 682 -5.13 -8.56 19.61
CA ASN A 682 -6.04 -8.78 18.48
C ASN A 682 -6.91 -10.00 18.70
N VAL A 683 -8.16 -9.92 18.23
CA VAL A 683 -9.14 -11.02 18.34
C VAL A 683 -9.09 -11.86 17.07
N HIS A 684 -8.73 -13.13 17.21
CA HIS A 684 -8.62 -14.10 16.11
C HIS A 684 -9.61 -15.26 16.25
N ASP A 685 -9.98 -15.59 17.48
CA ASP A 685 -10.86 -16.67 17.86
C ASP A 685 -11.58 -16.33 19.17
N TRP A 686 -12.42 -17.22 19.67
CA TRP A 686 -13.18 -17.00 20.90
C TRP A 686 -12.27 -16.85 22.13
N LYS A 687 -11.12 -17.54 22.18
CA LYS A 687 -10.19 -17.49 23.33
C LYS A 687 -9.50 -16.14 23.40
N SER A 688 -8.94 -15.69 22.28
CA SER A 688 -8.36 -14.36 22.16
C SER A 688 -9.40 -13.26 22.38
N GLY A 689 -10.64 -13.44 21.91
CA GLY A 689 -11.77 -12.55 22.21
C GLY A 689 -12.03 -12.39 23.71
N ALA A 690 -12.04 -13.49 24.46
CA ALA A 690 -12.19 -13.46 25.91
C ALA A 690 -10.99 -12.79 26.61
N ILE A 691 -9.76 -13.07 26.18
CA ILE A 691 -8.55 -12.47 26.74
C ILE A 691 -8.53 -10.95 26.50
N VAL A 692 -8.80 -10.51 25.28
CA VAL A 692 -8.85 -9.09 24.91
C VAL A 692 -9.97 -8.39 25.66
N GLY A 693 -11.16 -9.00 25.76
CA GLY A 693 -12.29 -8.47 26.53
C GLY A 693 -11.96 -8.28 28.02
N GLY A 694 -11.33 -9.27 28.65
CA GLY A 694 -10.88 -9.17 30.04
C GLY A 694 -9.81 -8.10 30.25
N LYS A 695 -8.80 -8.04 29.37
CA LYS A 695 -7.75 -7.00 29.42
C LYS A 695 -8.33 -5.60 29.21
N ASN A 696 -9.23 -5.42 28.24
CA ASN A 696 -9.91 -4.16 27.99
C ASN A 696 -10.78 -3.74 29.18
N PHE A 697 -11.48 -4.70 29.82
CA PHE A 697 -12.27 -4.42 31.00
C PHE A 697 -11.40 -3.91 32.16
N VAL A 698 -10.39 -4.67 32.56
CA VAL A 698 -9.49 -4.28 33.65
C VAL A 698 -8.73 -3.00 33.32
N GLY A 699 -8.17 -2.92 32.11
CA GLY A 699 -7.40 -1.76 31.65
C GLY A 699 -8.25 -0.50 31.53
N GLY A 700 -9.45 -0.59 30.97
CA GLY A 700 -10.37 0.53 30.80
C GLY A 700 -10.93 1.02 32.13
N MET A 701 -11.32 0.10 33.03
CA MET A 701 -11.80 0.45 34.38
C MET A 701 -10.71 1.12 35.22
N THR A 702 -9.50 0.56 35.21
CA THR A 702 -8.35 1.13 35.95
C THR A 702 -7.96 2.49 35.39
N THR A 703 -7.89 2.66 34.06
CA THR A 703 -7.54 3.93 33.42
C THR A 703 -8.59 5.00 33.69
N GLY A 704 -9.88 4.66 33.59
CA GLY A 704 -10.97 5.58 33.88
C GLY A 704 -10.93 6.10 35.33
N ILE A 705 -10.70 5.21 36.30
CA ILE A 705 -10.66 5.58 37.73
C ILE A 705 -9.37 6.32 38.07
N THR A 706 -8.21 5.80 37.65
CA THR A 706 -6.92 6.41 38.00
C THR A 706 -6.68 7.73 37.26
N GLY A 707 -7.25 7.90 36.06
CA GLY A 707 -7.17 9.14 35.30
C GLY A 707 -7.77 10.34 36.04
N MET A 708 -8.87 10.14 36.77
CA MET A 708 -9.50 11.17 37.62
C MET A 708 -8.60 11.70 38.73
N ILE A 709 -7.57 10.95 39.12
CA ILE A 709 -6.61 11.34 40.17
C ILE A 709 -5.29 11.80 39.54
N LYS A 710 -4.78 11.04 38.58
CA LYS A 710 -3.45 11.24 37.99
C LYS A 710 -3.37 12.48 37.10
N HIS A 711 -4.40 12.75 36.28
CA HIS A 711 -4.37 13.89 35.37
C HIS A 711 -4.45 15.25 36.08
N PRO A 712 -5.28 15.46 37.13
CA PRO A 712 -5.24 16.69 37.92
C PRO A 712 -3.90 16.92 38.61
N ILE A 713 -3.28 15.88 39.19
CA ILE A 713 -1.98 16.00 39.85
C ILE A 713 -0.89 16.33 38.84
N LYS A 714 -0.85 15.63 37.71
CA LYS A 714 0.11 15.88 36.63
C LYS A 714 -0.05 17.29 36.06
N GLY A 715 -1.27 17.70 35.74
CA GLY A 715 -1.55 19.05 35.26
C GLY A 715 -1.23 20.12 36.30
N PHE A 716 -1.42 19.86 37.60
CA PHE A 716 -1.01 20.77 38.66
C PHE A 716 0.51 20.97 38.70
N ILE A 717 1.28 19.90 38.51
CA ILE A 717 2.75 19.96 38.46
C ILE A 717 3.21 20.74 37.22
N GLU A 718 2.52 20.61 36.09
CA GLU A 718 2.91 21.21 34.81
C GLU A 718 2.46 22.69 34.66
N GLU A 719 1.23 23.03 35.04
CA GLU A 719 0.65 24.37 34.80
C GLU A 719 -0.09 24.94 36.04
N GLY A 720 0.16 24.40 37.24
CA GLY A 720 -0.48 24.88 38.47
C GLY A 720 -2.00 24.68 38.49
N ARG A 721 -2.76 25.62 39.06
CA ARG A 721 -4.21 25.45 39.25
C ARG A 721 -4.99 25.31 37.94
N GLU A 722 -4.53 25.97 36.89
CA GLU A 722 -5.14 25.87 35.55
C GLU A 722 -4.91 24.47 34.95
N GLY A 723 -3.70 23.93 35.06
CA GLY A 723 -3.40 22.57 34.65
C GLY A 723 -4.12 21.51 35.47
N ALA A 724 -4.35 21.73 36.77
CA ALA A 724 -5.17 20.85 37.59
C ALA A 724 -6.61 20.75 37.08
N MET A 725 -7.20 21.88 36.67
CA MET A 725 -8.54 21.94 36.10
C MET A 725 -8.62 21.28 34.72
N LYS A 726 -7.64 21.54 33.84
CA LYS A 726 -7.49 20.82 32.55
C LYS A 726 -7.32 19.31 32.77
N GLY A 727 -6.54 18.93 33.78
CA GLY A 727 -6.34 17.54 34.19
C GLY A 727 -7.61 16.86 34.69
N LEU A 728 -8.46 17.58 35.43
CA LEU A 728 -9.76 17.08 35.86
C LEU A 728 -10.72 16.87 34.68
N ALA A 729 -10.76 17.82 33.74
CA ALA A 729 -11.54 17.70 32.52
C ALA A 729 -11.09 16.50 31.66
N ARG A 730 -9.77 16.31 31.50
CA ARG A 730 -9.19 15.13 30.83
C ARG A 730 -9.55 13.83 31.55
N GLY A 731 -9.45 13.79 32.89
CA GLY A 731 -9.85 12.64 33.69
C GLY A 731 -11.33 12.27 33.50
N ALA A 732 -12.23 13.25 33.45
CA ALA A 732 -13.66 13.03 33.24
C ALA A 732 -13.96 12.51 31.83
N LEU A 733 -13.29 13.06 30.80
CA LEU A 733 -13.37 12.55 29.42
C LEU A 733 -12.82 11.12 29.30
N GLY A 734 -11.71 10.84 29.97
CA GLY A 734 -11.11 9.51 30.09
C GLY A 734 -12.08 8.50 30.72
N MET A 735 -12.81 8.88 31.77
CA MET A 735 -13.82 8.03 32.39
C MET A 735 -15.03 7.80 31.47
N ALA A 736 -15.52 8.86 30.81
CA ALA A 736 -16.66 8.80 29.89
C ALA A 736 -16.40 7.98 28.62
N THR A 737 -15.13 7.65 28.31
CA THR A 737 -14.74 6.88 27.13
C THR A 737 -14.23 5.50 27.48
N ASN A 738 -13.28 5.38 28.42
CA ASN A 738 -12.65 4.11 28.77
C ASN A 738 -13.60 3.15 29.52
N MET A 739 -14.51 3.66 30.37
CA MET A 739 -15.41 2.80 31.15
C MET A 739 -16.53 2.18 30.27
N PRO A 740 -17.19 2.93 29.37
CA PRO A 740 -18.11 2.31 28.41
C PRO A 740 -17.42 1.30 27.48
N SER A 741 -16.20 1.59 27.01
CA SER A 741 -15.41 0.62 26.24
C SER A 741 -15.17 -0.67 27.05
N ALA A 742 -14.77 -0.56 28.32
CA ALA A 742 -14.58 -1.69 29.21
C ALA A 742 -15.87 -2.52 29.37
N GLY A 743 -16.99 -1.86 29.69
CA GLY A 743 -18.27 -2.51 29.93
C GLY A 743 -18.83 -3.22 28.70
N ILE A 744 -18.86 -2.55 27.54
CA ILE A 744 -19.35 -3.13 26.29
C ILE A 744 -18.38 -4.19 25.78
N GLY A 745 -17.08 -3.92 25.85
CA GLY A 745 -16.01 -4.80 25.37
C GLY A 745 -15.99 -6.16 26.07
N LEU A 746 -16.33 -6.23 27.36
CA LEU A 746 -16.38 -7.48 28.11
C LEU A 746 -17.29 -8.54 27.46
N MET A 747 -18.37 -8.10 26.81
CA MET A 747 -19.27 -8.98 26.04
C MET A 747 -18.91 -9.00 24.56
N ALA A 748 -18.59 -7.83 23.98
CA ALA A 748 -18.45 -7.68 22.54
C ALA A 748 -17.21 -8.39 21.97
N TYR A 749 -16.06 -8.38 22.65
CA TYR A 749 -14.85 -9.05 22.16
C TYR A 749 -14.98 -10.59 22.14
N PRO A 750 -15.52 -11.27 23.18
CA PRO A 750 -15.83 -12.69 23.10
C PRO A 750 -16.76 -13.05 21.94
N PHE A 751 -17.87 -12.31 21.77
CA PHE A 751 -18.82 -12.57 20.67
C PHE A 751 -18.19 -12.35 19.29
N HIS A 752 -17.35 -11.32 19.15
CA HIS A 752 -16.56 -11.11 17.93
C HIS A 752 -15.60 -12.27 17.66
N GLY A 753 -14.94 -12.80 18.69
CA GLY A 753 -14.09 -13.98 18.61
C GLY A 753 -14.85 -15.25 18.23
N ILE A 754 -16.06 -15.46 18.75
CA ILE A 754 -16.95 -16.57 18.36
C ILE A 754 -17.32 -16.46 16.88
N SER A 755 -17.72 -15.26 16.42
CA SER A 755 -18.04 -15.02 15.00
C SER A 755 -16.85 -15.37 14.09
N LYS A 756 -15.64 -14.92 14.43
CA LYS A 756 -14.41 -15.28 13.72
C LYS A 756 -14.13 -16.78 13.74
N SER A 757 -14.39 -17.46 14.86
CA SER A 757 -14.23 -18.92 14.98
C SER A 757 -15.21 -19.67 14.05
N ILE A 758 -16.45 -19.20 13.95
CA ILE A 758 -17.47 -19.75 13.04
C ILE A 758 -17.06 -19.49 11.59
N GLU A 759 -16.65 -18.29 11.23
CA GLU A 759 -16.15 -17.98 9.88
C GLU A 759 -14.99 -18.88 9.47
N ALA A 760 -14.02 -19.06 10.37
CA ALA A 760 -12.87 -19.93 10.13
C ALA A 760 -13.28 -21.40 9.91
N ALA A 761 -14.36 -21.86 10.54
CA ALA A 761 -14.87 -23.22 10.35
C ALA A 761 -15.51 -23.43 8.96
N PHE A 762 -16.04 -22.38 8.33
CA PHE A 762 -16.62 -22.45 6.97
C PHE A 762 -15.59 -22.18 5.86
N ARG A 763 -14.55 -21.40 6.15
CA ARG A 763 -13.48 -21.00 5.21
C ARG A 763 -12.33 -22.01 5.18
N THR A 764 -12.57 -23.17 4.56
CA THR A 764 -11.61 -24.29 4.59
C THR A 764 -10.95 -24.64 3.26
N LYS A 765 -11.36 -24.03 2.14
CA LYS A 765 -10.87 -24.41 0.81
C LYS A 765 -9.41 -23.99 0.62
N THR A 766 -9.14 -22.70 0.78
CA THR A 766 -7.84 -22.08 0.52
C THR A 766 -6.76 -22.62 1.47
N PRO A 767 -7.00 -22.77 2.79
CA PRO A 767 -6.04 -23.42 3.68
C PRO A 767 -5.67 -24.84 3.24
N LYS A 768 -6.64 -25.64 2.75
CA LYS A 768 -6.37 -26.99 2.24
C LYS A 768 -5.54 -26.98 0.96
N GLU A 769 -5.82 -26.05 0.04
CA GLU A 769 -5.02 -25.86 -1.18
C GLU A 769 -3.57 -25.51 -0.85
N ILE A 770 -3.35 -24.59 0.10
CA ILE A 770 -2.01 -24.22 0.58
C ILE A 770 -1.29 -25.42 1.21
N VAL A 771 -1.96 -26.18 2.09
CA VAL A 771 -1.40 -27.41 2.69
C VAL A 771 -0.97 -28.38 1.61
N SER A 772 -1.84 -28.64 0.63
CA SER A 772 -1.56 -29.56 -0.47
C SER A 772 -0.38 -29.10 -1.31
N ALA A 773 -0.33 -27.82 -1.68
CA ALA A 773 0.77 -27.25 -2.44
C ALA A 773 2.11 -27.33 -1.68
N ARG A 774 2.14 -26.98 -0.39
CA ARG A 774 3.34 -27.07 0.45
C ARG A 774 3.86 -28.50 0.61
N LEU A 775 2.96 -29.49 0.67
CA LEU A 775 3.35 -30.91 0.72
C LEU A 775 3.92 -31.39 -0.61
N ARG A 776 3.28 -31.06 -1.74
CA ARG A 776 3.80 -31.38 -3.08
C ARG A 776 5.19 -30.77 -3.31
N GLU A 777 5.34 -29.51 -2.95
CA GLU A 777 6.64 -28.86 -3.03
C GLU A 777 7.66 -29.47 -2.09
N GLY A 778 7.30 -29.79 -0.84
CA GLY A 778 8.23 -30.44 0.09
C GLY A 778 8.81 -31.75 -0.44
N PHE A 779 8.00 -32.54 -1.15
CA PHE A 779 8.43 -33.75 -1.85
C PHE A 779 9.45 -33.44 -2.96
N ALA A 780 9.12 -32.53 -3.89
CA ALA A 780 10.01 -32.14 -4.97
C ALA A 780 11.31 -31.49 -4.46
N LEU A 781 11.24 -30.71 -3.38
CA LEU A 781 12.39 -30.01 -2.80
C LEU A 781 13.41 -31.00 -2.22
N THR A 782 12.97 -32.10 -1.60
CA THR A 782 13.89 -33.13 -1.09
C THR A 782 14.63 -33.86 -2.21
N GLU A 783 14.01 -34.04 -3.38
CA GLU A 783 14.67 -34.59 -4.57
C GLU A 783 15.67 -33.57 -5.16
N ARG A 784 15.27 -32.30 -5.24
CA ARG A 784 16.08 -31.21 -5.80
C ARG A 784 17.33 -30.88 -4.97
N ILE A 785 17.21 -30.86 -3.65
CA ILE A 785 18.35 -30.60 -2.75
C ILE A 785 19.31 -31.81 -2.68
N GLN A 786 18.89 -32.98 -3.19
CA GLN A 786 19.68 -34.21 -3.18
C GLN A 786 20.20 -34.57 -1.77
N LEU A 787 19.37 -34.39 -0.74
CA LEU A 787 19.75 -34.75 0.62
C LEU A 787 20.18 -36.22 0.66
N SER A 788 21.45 -36.44 0.99
CA SER A 788 22.03 -37.76 1.21
C SER A 788 21.29 -38.48 2.32
N LYS A 789 21.44 -39.80 2.36
CA LYS A 789 20.81 -40.61 3.42
C LYS A 789 21.30 -40.15 4.80
N GLU A 790 22.58 -39.80 4.89
CA GLU A 790 23.23 -39.28 6.09
C GLU A 790 22.62 -37.94 6.54
N GLU A 791 22.42 -37.00 5.61
CA GLU A 791 21.77 -35.70 5.93
C GLU A 791 20.31 -35.87 6.35
N LYS A 792 19.57 -36.80 5.71
CA LYS A 792 18.20 -37.12 6.15
C LYS A 792 18.19 -37.71 7.56
N GLU A 793 19.13 -38.58 7.88
CA GLU A 793 19.29 -39.14 9.23
C GLU A 793 19.69 -38.05 10.25
N GLU A 794 20.54 -37.10 9.88
CA GLU A 794 20.89 -35.94 10.72
C GLU A 794 19.67 -35.07 11.03
N VAL A 795 18.82 -34.77 10.04
CA VAL A 795 17.55 -34.05 10.24
C VAL A 795 16.68 -34.75 11.28
N VAL A 796 16.57 -36.08 11.22
CA VAL A 796 15.83 -36.88 12.20
C VAL A 796 16.47 -36.79 13.59
N GLN A 797 17.80 -36.91 13.68
CA GLN A 797 18.52 -36.83 14.95
C GLN A 797 18.37 -35.46 15.62
N VAL A 798 18.55 -34.37 14.86
CA VAL A 798 18.38 -33.00 15.35
C VAL A 798 16.94 -32.79 15.83
N PHE A 799 15.95 -33.28 15.08
CA PHE A 799 14.55 -33.23 15.51
C PHE A 799 14.33 -33.98 16.84
N ASP A 800 14.84 -35.22 16.97
CA ASP A 800 14.69 -36.04 18.17
C ASP A 800 15.39 -35.38 19.39
N VAL A 801 16.57 -34.76 19.20
CA VAL A 801 17.28 -34.00 20.24
C VAL A 801 16.46 -32.78 20.68
N LEU A 802 16.00 -31.97 19.72
CA LEU A 802 15.15 -30.81 20.03
C LEU A 802 13.90 -31.27 20.77
N LEU A 803 13.23 -32.32 20.31
CA LEU A 803 12.05 -32.88 20.95
C LEU A 803 12.31 -33.33 22.40
N SER A 804 13.44 -33.98 22.65
CA SER A 804 13.85 -34.39 24.01
C SER A 804 14.07 -33.20 24.94
N SER A 805 14.62 -32.10 24.42
CA SER A 805 14.78 -30.86 25.17
C SER A 805 13.46 -30.14 25.47
N LEU A 806 12.40 -30.40 24.68
CA LEU A 806 11.05 -29.91 24.98
C LEU A 806 10.35 -30.75 26.07
N ASP A 807 10.78 -31.99 26.24
CA ASP A 807 10.19 -32.96 27.17
C ASP A 807 10.80 -32.87 28.58
N ALA A 808 12.04 -32.37 28.68
CA ALA A 808 12.73 -31.99 29.92
C ALA A 808 12.20 -30.66 30.47
#